data_AF-A0A9P8P354-F1
#
_entry.id   AF-A0A9P8P354-F1
#
_cell.length_a   1.000
_cell.length_b   1.000
_cell.length_c   1.000
_cell.angle_alpha   90.00
_cell.angle_beta   90.00
_cell.angle_gamma   90.00
#
_symmetry.space_group_name_H-M   'P 1'
#
loop_
_entity.id
_entity.type
_entity.pdbx_description
1 polymer ?
#
loop_
_entity_poly.entity_id
_entity_poly.type
_entity_poly.pdbx_seq_one_letter_code
_entity_poly.pdbx_strand_id
1 'polypeptide(L)'
;MSADVAYTLVYEFKNQLEKGDDERKIEVMKQILITMLNSDPMPGLLMHIIRYVMPSRNKDLKKLLYFYWEICPKYEQDGKLKHEMILVCNAIQHDLQHANEYIRGSTLRFLSKLKEPELLEPLVPSSRQCLEHRHAYVRKNAVFAIYSIFKVSDHLIPDAAELLTDFLAVENDPTCKRNAFVCLGQLDREAALRFIQSQVVSSIDPSIQLAIVEFIRKDAVAAPELKPHYLHIISELLESSNNAVIYEAASTLSVLSNSQVAVTSAASKFIELAVKEPDNNVKLIALEIVDELHRKNEDLLHDMCLDILRVLSSPSLDVREKAIELTLSLVSSKNVDDVVKLLKKELQKTTTSNEEKSTEYRQLLISAIHTCAIQFHEVAASVVDLILDFIPELNTTAASEVITFVKQVVEKFPDLRSSIIQRLIISLKTIKSGKVFRGTLWIIGEYSLDEKDIQSAWKAIRSSLGEIPILSSERQGHGDDEEDEVKTNGHSGPKILADGTYATEVALGDSSTSNGFGHTKHPLRALLLEGDFYLGSVLASTLVKMVLRLSKISSRTDLLNALKAEAMLIMVSILRVGESSIVKKRIDEDSAERILSCVRFLSEDGKDESLIDEAFLDDTKEAYKQQLALEAQQQKDKELANLQNNAEQVDDAIVFRQLSTKDKVEDVDQQDLTLAAGNTVVKEDLSSRLKKIKQLTGFSDPVYAEAYVKVHQFDVTLDVLLVNQTTSTLRNLSLEFATLGDLKVVDKPTTQNIGPHGFHRVQTTIKVTSADTGVIFGNIVYDGQHADENTIVILSDLHVDIMDYIKPATCTEAQFRKMWNEFEWENKISVKSNLATLKEYLDELLEGTNMNNLTPGAVIGEECQFLSANLYSRSSFGEDALANLCIEKSADGPIVGHVRIRSKGQGLALSLGDKVAAIARKTSQAVVAQQAAGGSRRVGVWSSVLPRPVSYFTDTLSVASIAPAGTHELAAAGLKHAHCFFHPIDADSGARSALVWQQVPGTGPGVCNDSVFGGLQHVGRKLLCLGHVHVVVVSETLRGRVPGARRDGQHGVPVGNPHSDDPLLQSDLPAV
;
A
#
# COMPACT_ATOMS: atom_id res chain seq x y z
N MET A 1 -25.83 34.43 -12.39
CA MET A 1 -25.61 35.84 -12.00
C MET A 1 -26.22 36.72 -13.07
N SER A 2 -27.07 37.68 -12.69
CA SER A 2 -27.89 38.49 -13.60
C SER A 2 -27.06 39.53 -14.37
N ALA A 3 -27.43 39.81 -15.63
CA ALA A 3 -26.68 40.63 -16.58
C ALA A 3 -26.33 42.06 -16.08
N ASP A 4 -27.12 42.65 -15.19
CA ASP A 4 -26.90 44.00 -14.65
C ASP A 4 -25.63 44.15 -13.78
N VAL A 5 -25.19 43.07 -13.13
CA VAL A 5 -23.96 43.09 -12.30
C VAL A 5 -22.70 43.14 -13.18
N ALA A 6 -22.73 42.48 -14.34
CA ALA A 6 -21.60 42.43 -15.28
C ALA A 6 -21.31 43.80 -15.92
N TYR A 7 -22.35 44.56 -16.28
CA TYR A 7 -22.20 45.91 -16.85
C TYR A 7 -21.55 46.89 -15.87
N THR A 8 -21.89 46.80 -14.58
CA THR A 8 -21.34 47.66 -13.52
C THR A 8 -19.84 47.36 -13.30
N LEU A 9 -19.46 46.09 -13.32
CA LEU A 9 -18.08 45.63 -13.14
C LEU A 9 -17.15 46.07 -14.28
N VAL A 10 -17.60 45.98 -15.53
CA VAL A 10 -16.81 46.39 -16.71
C VAL A 10 -16.55 47.90 -16.71
N TYR A 11 -17.53 48.71 -16.28
CA TYR A 11 -17.36 50.16 -16.17
C TYR A 11 -16.38 50.54 -15.05
N GLU A 12 -16.41 49.82 -13.92
CA GLU A 12 -15.47 49.99 -12.83
C GLU A 12 -14.03 49.68 -13.27
N PHE A 13 -13.81 48.55 -13.94
CA PHE A 13 -12.49 48.20 -14.47
C PHE A 13 -11.95 49.22 -15.48
N LYS A 14 -12.81 49.78 -16.35
CA LYS A 14 -12.39 50.86 -17.28
C LYS A 14 -11.85 52.08 -16.55
N ASN A 15 -12.58 52.55 -15.54
CA ASN A 15 -12.18 53.72 -14.76
C ASN A 15 -10.88 53.48 -13.98
N GLN A 16 -10.74 52.29 -13.38
CA GLN A 16 -9.55 51.95 -12.62
C GLN A 16 -8.31 51.77 -13.52
N LEU A 17 -8.46 51.29 -14.76
CA LEU A 17 -7.37 51.22 -15.74
C LEU A 17 -6.96 52.59 -16.29
N GLU A 18 -7.89 53.54 -16.42
CA GLU A 18 -7.60 54.88 -16.92
C GLU A 18 -6.93 55.79 -15.88
N LYS A 19 -7.39 55.74 -14.62
CA LYS A 19 -6.96 56.67 -13.55
C LYS A 19 -6.06 56.05 -12.48
N GLY A 20 -5.90 54.73 -12.46
CA GLY A 20 -5.11 54.04 -11.43
C GLY A 20 -3.60 54.14 -11.66
N ASP A 21 -2.83 54.12 -10.57
CA ASP A 21 -1.38 53.91 -10.61
C ASP A 21 -1.03 52.50 -11.11
N ASP A 22 0.21 52.28 -11.50
CA ASP A 22 0.67 50.99 -12.05
C ASP A 22 0.40 49.81 -11.11
N GLU A 23 0.50 49.99 -9.78
CA GLU A 23 0.17 48.95 -8.78
C GLU A 23 -1.32 48.57 -8.82
N ARG A 24 -2.20 49.57 -8.93
CA ARG A 24 -3.65 49.35 -9.00
C ARG A 24 -4.03 48.72 -10.32
N LYS A 25 -3.38 49.11 -11.42
CA LYS A 25 -3.54 48.45 -12.73
C LYS A 25 -3.14 46.97 -12.67
N ILE A 26 -2.12 46.59 -11.91
CA ILE A 26 -1.70 45.19 -11.73
C ILE A 26 -2.81 44.38 -11.05
N GLU A 27 -3.40 44.91 -9.99
CA GLU A 27 -4.51 44.25 -9.28
C GLU A 27 -5.73 44.08 -10.18
N VAL A 28 -6.11 45.14 -10.90
CA VAL A 28 -7.24 45.11 -11.85
C VAL A 28 -6.99 44.12 -12.98
N MET A 29 -5.80 44.10 -13.57
CA MET A 29 -5.45 43.14 -14.62
C MET A 29 -5.53 41.69 -14.13
N LYS A 30 -5.16 41.40 -12.88
CA LYS A 30 -5.34 40.06 -12.29
C LYS A 30 -6.82 39.69 -12.17
N GLN A 31 -7.66 40.61 -11.69
CA GLN A 31 -9.10 40.39 -11.57
C GLN A 31 -9.77 40.16 -12.94
N ILE A 32 -9.35 40.92 -13.97
CA ILE A 32 -9.82 40.74 -15.34
C ILE A 32 -9.48 39.33 -15.84
N LEU A 33 -8.23 38.87 -15.67
CA LEU A 33 -7.81 37.53 -16.11
C LEU A 33 -8.58 36.42 -15.41
N ILE A 34 -8.80 36.52 -14.09
CA ILE A 34 -9.60 35.55 -13.33
C ILE A 34 -11.04 35.49 -13.87
N THR A 35 -11.62 36.65 -14.17
CA THR A 35 -12.99 36.73 -14.69
C THR A 35 -13.09 36.16 -16.10
N MET A 36 -12.10 36.42 -16.97
CA MET A 36 -12.03 35.83 -18.30
C MET A 36 -11.85 34.30 -18.29
N LEU A 37 -11.09 33.77 -17.32
CA LEU A 37 -10.95 32.32 -17.14
C LEU A 37 -12.27 31.65 -16.70
N ASN A 38 -13.17 32.38 -16.03
CA ASN A 38 -14.52 31.92 -15.68
C ASN A 38 -15.51 32.00 -16.86
N SER A 39 -15.01 32.06 -18.10
CA SER A 39 -15.78 32.10 -19.36
C SER A 39 -16.58 33.39 -19.63
N ASP A 40 -16.22 34.51 -19.01
CA ASP A 40 -16.76 35.84 -19.40
C ASP A 40 -15.72 36.64 -20.23
N PRO A 41 -15.89 36.75 -21.57
CA PRO A 41 -14.89 37.32 -22.45
C PRO A 41 -14.77 38.86 -22.38
N MET A 42 -15.63 39.57 -21.65
CA MET A 42 -15.60 41.04 -21.43
C MET A 42 -15.00 41.87 -22.59
N PRO A 43 -15.58 41.84 -23.81
CA PRO A 43 -14.98 42.41 -25.02
C PRO A 43 -14.80 43.94 -24.95
N GLY A 44 -15.59 44.63 -24.12
CA GLY A 44 -15.56 46.09 -23.97
C GLY A 44 -14.29 46.65 -23.31
N LEU A 45 -13.42 45.82 -22.76
CA LEU A 45 -12.17 46.24 -22.09
C LEU A 45 -10.97 46.34 -23.04
N LEU A 46 -11.03 45.71 -24.21
CA LEU A 46 -9.91 45.59 -25.15
C LEU A 46 -9.25 46.93 -25.49
N MET A 47 -10.04 47.93 -25.88
CA MET A 47 -9.53 49.26 -26.25
C MET A 47 -8.89 50.01 -25.08
N HIS A 48 -9.42 49.85 -23.85
CA HIS A 48 -8.85 50.50 -22.67
C HIS A 48 -7.51 49.88 -22.30
N ILE A 49 -7.35 48.57 -22.47
CA ILE A 49 -6.09 47.86 -22.24
C ILE A 49 -5.04 48.29 -23.27
N ILE A 50 -5.41 48.38 -24.56
CA ILE A 50 -4.52 48.89 -25.61
C ILE A 50 -4.06 50.33 -25.31
N ARG A 51 -4.96 51.20 -24.85
CA ARG A 51 -4.61 52.60 -24.61
C ARG A 51 -3.80 52.85 -23.33
N TYR A 52 -4.12 52.16 -22.24
CA TYR A 52 -3.62 52.52 -20.90
C TYR A 52 -2.69 51.49 -20.25
N VAL A 53 -2.65 50.25 -20.76
CA VAL A 53 -1.79 49.17 -20.24
C VAL A 53 -0.64 48.87 -21.20
N MET A 54 -0.90 48.79 -22.51
CA MET A 54 0.13 48.50 -23.54
C MET A 54 1.32 49.46 -23.53
N PRO A 55 1.16 50.79 -23.34
CA PRO A 55 2.30 51.72 -23.32
C PRO A 55 3.11 51.68 -22.02
N SER A 56 2.65 50.96 -20.99
CA SER A 56 3.33 50.94 -19.69
C SER A 56 4.70 50.26 -19.80
N ARG A 57 5.69 50.82 -19.09
CA ARG A 57 7.06 50.29 -19.01
C ARG A 57 7.24 49.30 -17.86
N ASN A 58 6.22 49.12 -17.02
CA ASN A 58 6.28 48.22 -15.88
C ASN A 58 6.32 46.75 -16.33
N LYS A 59 7.30 46.00 -15.82
CA LYS A 59 7.54 44.60 -16.18
C LYS A 59 6.36 43.69 -15.81
N ASP A 60 5.74 43.92 -14.65
CA ASP A 60 4.65 43.07 -14.15
C ASP A 60 3.37 43.30 -14.95
N LEU A 61 3.08 44.54 -15.30
CA LEU A 61 1.96 44.88 -16.19
C LEU A 61 2.15 44.27 -17.59
N LYS A 62 3.35 44.36 -18.17
CA LYS A 62 3.63 43.72 -19.47
C LYS A 62 3.46 42.21 -19.43
N LYS A 63 3.84 41.55 -18.33
CA LYS A 63 3.64 40.10 -18.17
C LYS A 63 2.15 39.74 -18.13
N LEU A 64 1.35 40.50 -17.37
CA LEU A 64 -0.11 40.33 -17.32
C LEU A 64 -0.77 40.63 -18.66
N LEU A 65 -0.23 41.59 -19.41
CA LEU A 65 -0.68 41.93 -20.75
C LEU A 65 -0.47 40.76 -21.73
N TYR A 66 0.66 40.04 -21.66
CA TYR A 66 0.85 38.83 -22.50
C TYR A 66 -0.14 37.72 -22.16
N PHE A 67 -0.47 37.50 -20.88
CA PHE A 67 -1.52 36.55 -20.51
C PHE A 67 -2.90 37.00 -21.01
N TYR A 68 -3.18 38.30 -21.00
CA TYR A 68 -4.40 38.84 -21.57
C TYR A 68 -4.48 38.55 -23.08
N TRP A 69 -3.38 38.74 -23.81
CA TRP A 69 -3.34 38.42 -25.24
C TRP A 69 -3.50 36.94 -25.58
N GLU A 70 -3.17 36.04 -24.66
CA GLU A 70 -3.37 34.59 -24.83
C GLU A 70 -4.87 34.22 -24.75
N ILE A 71 -5.64 34.90 -23.90
CA ILE A 71 -7.04 34.56 -23.59
C ILE A 71 -8.04 35.38 -24.42
N CYS A 72 -7.67 36.61 -24.81
CA CYS A 72 -8.58 37.55 -25.46
C CYS A 72 -9.10 37.01 -26.82
N PRO A 73 -10.43 37.07 -27.11
CA PRO A 73 -10.97 36.71 -28.41
C PRO A 73 -10.45 37.63 -29.54
N LYS A 74 -9.79 37.04 -30.53
CA LYS A 74 -9.10 37.77 -31.63
C LYS A 74 -9.94 37.94 -32.89
N TYR A 75 -10.89 37.04 -33.09
CA TYR A 75 -11.81 37.06 -34.22
C TYR A 75 -13.13 37.73 -33.85
N GLU A 76 -13.77 38.35 -34.83
CA GLU A 76 -15.16 38.77 -34.76
C GLU A 76 -16.10 37.57 -35.01
N GLN A 77 -17.41 37.78 -34.81
CA GLN A 77 -18.43 36.75 -35.06
C GLN A 77 -18.48 36.29 -36.54
N ASP A 78 -17.95 37.11 -37.47
CA ASP A 78 -17.82 36.83 -38.91
C ASP A 78 -16.53 36.05 -39.27
N GLY A 79 -15.74 35.64 -38.27
CA GLY A 79 -14.47 34.91 -38.48
C GLY A 79 -13.32 35.76 -39.01
N LYS A 80 -13.51 37.08 -39.20
CA LYS A 80 -12.44 38.03 -39.54
C LYS A 80 -11.67 38.48 -38.30
N LEU A 81 -10.38 38.73 -38.46
CA LEU A 81 -9.52 39.27 -37.40
C LEU A 81 -9.95 40.69 -37.02
N LYS A 82 -10.03 40.98 -35.72
CA LYS A 82 -10.35 42.32 -35.20
C LYS A 82 -9.32 43.35 -35.66
N HIS A 83 -9.79 44.52 -36.11
CA HIS A 83 -8.93 45.61 -36.57
C HIS A 83 -7.95 46.11 -35.48
N GLU A 84 -8.34 46.03 -34.21
CA GLU A 84 -7.50 46.37 -33.06
C GLU A 84 -6.24 45.49 -32.96
N MET A 85 -6.26 44.27 -33.50
CA MET A 85 -5.12 43.36 -33.43
C MET A 85 -3.93 43.84 -34.26
N ILE A 86 -4.15 44.70 -35.27
CA ILE A 86 -3.06 45.33 -36.04
C ILE A 86 -2.19 46.21 -35.13
N LEU A 87 -2.80 46.95 -34.20
CA LEU A 87 -2.08 47.77 -33.22
C LEU A 87 -1.27 46.89 -32.26
N VAL A 88 -1.83 45.74 -31.89
CA VAL A 88 -1.17 44.75 -31.02
C VAL A 88 0.04 44.15 -31.72
N CYS A 89 -0.06 43.80 -33.01
CA CYS A 89 1.07 43.32 -33.81
C CYS A 89 2.22 44.32 -33.85
N ASN A 90 1.93 45.61 -34.09
CA ASN A 90 2.96 46.65 -34.09
C ASN A 90 3.64 46.79 -32.72
N ALA A 91 2.86 46.77 -31.64
CA ALA A 91 3.41 46.81 -30.28
C ALA A 91 4.31 45.59 -29.97
N ILE A 92 3.90 44.38 -30.37
CA ILE A 92 4.69 43.16 -30.22
C ILE A 92 5.99 43.27 -31.04
N GLN A 93 5.93 43.78 -32.27
CA GLN A 93 7.10 43.98 -33.12
C GLN A 93 8.11 44.93 -32.47
N HIS A 94 7.64 46.04 -31.88
CA HIS A 94 8.49 46.96 -31.13
C HIS A 94 9.10 46.30 -29.88
N ASP A 95 8.34 45.45 -29.19
CA ASP A 95 8.82 44.71 -28.02
C ASP A 95 9.90 43.66 -28.38
N LEU A 96 9.83 43.04 -29.56
CA LEU A 96 10.89 42.17 -30.10
C LEU A 96 12.18 42.93 -30.43
N GLN A 97 12.07 44.23 -30.74
CA GLN A 97 13.21 45.11 -31.03
C GLN A 97 13.66 45.94 -29.82
N HIS A 98 13.02 45.75 -28.66
CA HIS A 98 13.28 46.55 -27.47
C HIS A 98 14.70 46.33 -26.90
N ALA A 99 15.38 47.38 -26.43
CA ALA A 99 16.78 47.26 -25.95
C ALA A 99 16.96 46.26 -24.77
N ASN A 100 15.92 46.07 -23.95
CA ASN A 100 15.90 45.14 -22.82
C ASN A 100 15.66 43.68 -23.28
N GLU A 101 16.63 42.82 -23.00
CA GLU A 101 16.65 41.39 -23.31
C GLU A 101 15.54 40.57 -22.63
N TYR A 102 15.09 40.98 -21.44
CA TYR A 102 14.02 40.30 -20.72
C TYR A 102 12.66 40.51 -21.38
N ILE A 103 12.44 41.71 -21.93
CA ILE A 103 11.22 42.02 -22.67
C ILE A 103 11.22 41.19 -23.96
N ARG A 104 12.29 41.25 -24.76
CA ARG A 104 12.43 40.41 -25.98
C ARG A 104 12.18 38.92 -25.70
N GLY A 105 12.85 38.36 -24.69
CA GLY A 105 12.68 36.93 -24.36
C GLY A 105 11.28 36.58 -23.85
N SER A 106 10.62 37.49 -23.11
CA SER A 106 9.22 37.29 -22.68
C SER A 106 8.26 37.36 -23.86
N THR A 107 8.50 38.27 -24.81
CA THR A 107 7.73 38.40 -26.06
C THR A 107 7.89 37.15 -26.92
N LEU A 108 9.12 36.64 -27.11
CA LEU A 108 9.38 35.41 -27.87
C LEU A 108 8.69 34.18 -27.24
N ARG A 109 8.64 34.10 -25.90
CA ARG A 109 7.88 33.06 -25.21
C ARG A 109 6.37 33.19 -25.44
N PHE A 110 5.86 34.42 -25.46
CA PHE A 110 4.47 34.69 -25.81
C PHE A 110 4.16 34.30 -27.26
N LEU A 111 5.05 34.59 -28.22
CA LEU A 111 4.88 34.18 -29.62
C LEU A 111 4.77 32.66 -29.77
N SER A 112 5.47 31.90 -28.93
CA SER A 112 5.42 30.43 -28.95
C SER A 112 4.05 29.85 -28.55
N LYS A 113 3.10 30.70 -28.16
CA LYS A 113 1.73 30.32 -27.78
C LYS A 113 0.67 30.86 -28.73
N LEU A 114 1.04 31.79 -29.62
CA LEU A 114 0.11 32.41 -30.55
C LEU A 114 -0.22 31.41 -31.67
N LYS A 115 -1.49 31.26 -32.02
CA LYS A 115 -1.95 30.25 -32.99
C LYS A 115 -2.44 30.85 -34.31
N GLU A 116 -2.55 32.17 -34.36
CA GLU A 116 -3.17 32.87 -35.49
C GLU A 116 -2.09 33.23 -36.53
N PRO A 117 -2.12 32.66 -37.75
CA PRO A 117 -1.06 32.85 -38.74
C PRO A 117 -0.98 34.30 -39.25
N GLU A 118 -2.13 34.97 -39.40
CA GLU A 118 -2.21 36.38 -39.84
C GLU A 118 -1.49 37.35 -38.90
N LEU A 119 -1.43 37.03 -37.59
CA LEU A 119 -0.71 37.85 -36.61
C LEU A 119 0.78 37.55 -36.57
N LEU A 120 1.17 36.33 -36.95
CA LEU A 120 2.56 35.85 -36.90
C LEU A 120 3.36 36.32 -38.12
N GLU A 121 2.75 36.40 -39.31
CA GLU A 121 3.42 36.77 -40.56
C GLU A 121 4.25 38.07 -40.44
N PRO A 122 3.73 39.19 -39.89
CA PRO A 122 4.52 40.42 -39.75
C PRO A 122 5.67 40.33 -38.73
N LEU A 123 5.63 39.32 -37.84
CA LEU A 123 6.56 39.19 -36.72
C LEU A 123 7.76 38.28 -37.05
N VAL A 124 7.66 37.47 -38.11
CA VAL A 124 8.72 36.55 -38.57
C VAL A 124 10.09 37.23 -38.72
N PRO A 125 10.23 38.39 -39.41
CA PRO A 125 11.55 39.00 -39.62
C PRO A 125 12.23 39.41 -38.30
N SER A 126 11.45 39.98 -37.36
CA SER A 126 11.95 40.37 -36.03
C SER A 126 12.33 39.15 -35.18
N SER A 127 11.59 38.05 -35.28
CA SER A 127 11.93 36.79 -34.61
C SER A 127 13.23 36.17 -35.14
N ARG A 128 13.45 36.22 -36.46
CA ARG A 128 14.71 35.73 -37.07
C ARG A 128 15.91 36.54 -36.60
N GLN A 129 15.80 37.87 -36.57
CA GLN A 129 16.88 38.74 -36.07
C GLN A 129 17.26 38.42 -34.61
N CYS A 130 16.32 37.90 -33.81
CA CYS A 130 16.59 37.53 -32.43
C CYS A 130 17.49 36.29 -32.27
N LEU A 131 17.71 35.49 -33.33
CA LEU A 131 18.69 34.39 -33.31
C LEU A 131 20.14 34.88 -33.27
N GLU A 132 20.44 36.05 -33.84
CA GLU A 132 21.80 36.60 -33.88
C GLU A 132 22.09 37.53 -32.68
N HIS A 133 21.16 37.60 -31.72
CA HIS A 133 21.26 38.53 -30.62
C HIS A 133 22.45 38.21 -29.70
N ARG A 134 23.13 39.22 -29.17
CA ARG A 134 24.32 39.07 -28.30
C ARG A 134 24.09 38.18 -27.07
N HIS A 135 22.89 38.22 -26.50
CA HIS A 135 22.54 37.49 -25.27
C HIS A 135 21.88 36.13 -25.55
N ALA A 136 22.46 35.06 -24.99
CA ALA A 136 21.95 33.68 -25.10
C ALA A 136 20.50 33.51 -24.61
N TYR A 137 20.06 34.30 -23.60
CA TYR A 137 18.67 34.29 -23.13
C TYR A 137 17.66 34.62 -24.23
N VAL A 138 18.00 35.51 -25.17
CA VAL A 138 17.11 35.85 -26.28
C VAL A 138 17.16 34.75 -27.34
N ARG A 139 18.36 34.31 -27.72
CA ARG A 139 18.56 33.26 -28.74
C ARG A 139 17.85 31.96 -28.38
N LYS A 140 17.97 31.49 -27.12
CA LYS A 140 17.31 30.26 -26.67
C LYS A 140 15.77 30.31 -26.76
N ASN A 141 15.17 31.49 -26.56
CA ASN A 141 13.72 31.68 -26.70
C ASN A 141 13.33 31.89 -28.18
N ALA A 142 14.21 32.49 -28.99
CA ALA A 142 13.99 32.69 -30.42
C ALA A 142 13.90 31.36 -31.18
N VAL A 143 14.74 30.39 -30.83
CA VAL A 143 14.69 29.03 -31.38
C VAL A 143 13.29 28.39 -31.20
N PHE A 144 12.73 28.43 -29.98
CA PHE A 144 11.38 27.89 -29.73
C PHE A 144 10.28 28.70 -30.43
N ALA A 145 10.43 30.02 -30.52
CA ALA A 145 9.47 30.86 -31.23
C ALA A 145 9.43 30.50 -32.72
N ILE A 146 10.58 30.30 -33.37
CA ILE A 146 10.67 29.91 -34.78
C ILE A 146 10.05 28.53 -35.00
N TYR A 147 10.41 27.56 -34.15
CA TYR A 147 9.81 26.23 -34.19
C TYR A 147 8.27 26.28 -34.03
N SER A 148 7.77 27.09 -33.09
CA SER A 148 6.33 27.24 -32.87
C SER A 148 5.62 27.91 -34.05
N ILE A 149 6.23 28.93 -34.66
CA ILE A 149 5.66 29.61 -35.83
C ILE A 149 5.53 28.63 -36.99
N PHE A 150 6.56 27.83 -37.24
CA PHE A 150 6.53 26.77 -38.24
C PHE A 150 5.38 25.79 -37.98
N LYS A 151 5.24 25.31 -36.73
CA LYS A 151 4.17 24.37 -36.36
C LYS A 151 2.75 24.92 -36.55
N VAL A 152 2.56 26.24 -36.47
CA VAL A 152 1.27 26.88 -36.71
C VAL A 152 0.97 26.95 -38.21
N SER A 153 1.97 27.32 -39.03
CA SER A 153 1.84 27.34 -40.48
C SER A 153 3.20 27.18 -41.15
N ASP A 154 3.37 26.04 -41.82
CA ASP A 154 4.59 25.65 -42.52
C ASP A 154 5.03 26.69 -43.58
N HIS A 155 4.07 27.43 -44.15
CA HIS A 155 4.34 28.44 -45.18
C HIS A 155 5.02 29.71 -44.65
N LEU A 156 4.94 30.00 -43.35
CA LEU A 156 5.50 31.23 -42.78
C LEU A 156 7.02 31.21 -42.72
N ILE A 157 7.62 30.05 -42.44
CA ILE A 157 9.08 29.85 -42.35
C ILE A 157 9.46 28.50 -42.97
N PRO A 158 9.40 28.34 -44.30
CA PRO A 158 9.67 27.05 -44.95
C PRO A 158 11.12 26.58 -44.77
N ASP A 159 12.05 27.50 -44.50
CA ASP A 159 13.48 27.27 -44.28
C ASP A 159 13.86 27.07 -42.81
N ALA A 160 12.88 26.83 -41.92
CA ALA A 160 13.12 26.73 -40.47
C ALA A 160 14.15 25.65 -40.09
N ALA A 161 14.14 24.50 -40.77
CA ALA A 161 15.06 23.39 -40.50
C ALA A 161 16.51 23.74 -40.88
N GLU A 162 16.72 24.37 -42.03
CA GLU A 162 18.04 24.83 -42.49
C GLU A 162 18.58 25.89 -41.54
N LEU A 163 17.75 26.87 -41.17
CA LEU A 163 18.11 27.94 -40.24
C LEU A 163 18.58 27.41 -38.87
N LEU A 164 17.89 26.40 -38.33
CA LEU A 164 18.28 25.80 -37.05
C LEU A 164 19.53 24.93 -37.16
N THR A 165 19.77 24.31 -38.32
CA THR A 165 20.99 23.55 -38.59
C THR A 165 22.21 24.46 -38.64
N ASP A 166 22.10 25.59 -39.34
CA ASP A 166 23.15 26.62 -39.39
C ASP A 166 23.39 27.23 -38.00
N PHE A 167 22.32 27.48 -37.25
CA PHE A 167 22.40 27.97 -35.87
C PHE A 167 23.14 26.99 -34.96
N LEU A 168 22.87 25.68 -35.06
CA LEU A 168 23.55 24.64 -34.29
C LEU A 168 25.05 24.58 -34.56
N ALA A 169 25.48 24.83 -35.80
CA ALA A 169 26.88 24.81 -36.20
C ALA A 169 27.66 26.02 -35.64
N VAL A 170 27.03 27.20 -35.56
CA VAL A 170 27.68 28.46 -35.14
C VAL A 170 27.62 28.70 -33.64
N GLU A 171 26.56 28.29 -32.97
CA GLU A 171 26.34 28.57 -31.55
C GLU A 171 27.39 27.89 -30.67
N ASN A 172 27.66 28.46 -29.49
CA ASN A 172 28.57 27.88 -28.49
C ASN A 172 27.89 27.59 -27.15
N ASP A 173 26.80 28.29 -26.83
CA ASP A 173 26.08 28.10 -25.58
C ASP A 173 25.33 26.75 -25.55
N PRO A 174 25.53 25.91 -24.50
CA PRO A 174 24.95 24.56 -24.44
C PRO A 174 23.42 24.59 -24.35
N THR A 175 22.83 25.58 -23.67
CA THR A 175 21.37 25.69 -23.53
C THR A 175 20.72 26.02 -24.89
N CYS A 176 21.34 26.93 -25.65
CA CYS A 176 20.89 27.28 -26.99
C CYS A 176 21.00 26.08 -27.95
N LYS A 177 22.14 25.37 -27.94
CA LYS A 177 22.34 24.15 -28.73
C LYS A 177 21.32 23.07 -28.39
N ARG A 178 21.10 22.80 -27.10
CA ARG A 178 20.11 21.82 -26.64
C ARG A 178 18.72 22.14 -27.17
N ASN A 179 18.27 23.39 -27.07
CA ASN A 179 16.94 23.77 -27.56
C ASN A 179 16.84 23.68 -29.09
N ALA A 180 17.89 24.06 -29.81
CA ALA A 180 17.92 23.97 -31.26
C ALA A 180 17.91 22.52 -31.73
N PHE A 181 18.64 21.62 -31.06
CA PHE A 181 18.62 20.19 -31.34
C PHE A 181 17.23 19.57 -31.10
N VAL A 182 16.59 19.89 -29.98
CA VAL A 182 15.22 19.41 -29.66
C VAL A 182 14.21 19.86 -30.72
N CYS A 183 14.31 21.11 -31.18
CA CYS A 183 13.44 21.63 -32.24
C CYS A 183 13.74 20.99 -33.60
N LEU A 184 15.03 20.85 -33.95
CA LEU A 184 15.46 20.23 -35.20
C LEU A 184 15.00 18.78 -35.29
N GLY A 185 15.13 17.99 -34.22
CA GLY A 185 14.69 16.59 -34.20
C GLY A 185 13.19 16.39 -34.45
N GLN A 186 12.37 17.43 -34.29
CA GLN A 186 10.93 17.39 -34.62
C GLN A 186 10.61 17.93 -36.01
N LEU A 187 11.46 18.79 -36.57
CA LEU A 187 11.28 19.38 -37.91
C LEU A 187 11.89 18.49 -39.00
N ASP A 188 13.15 18.12 -38.83
CA ASP A 188 13.91 17.28 -39.75
C ASP A 188 14.73 16.25 -38.97
N ARG A 189 14.25 15.00 -39.06
CA ARG A 189 14.90 13.83 -38.46
C ARG A 189 16.28 13.57 -39.06
N GLU A 190 16.48 13.74 -40.37
CA GLU A 190 17.75 13.40 -41.02
C GLU A 190 18.85 14.38 -40.63
N ALA A 191 18.55 15.68 -40.56
CA ALA A 191 19.49 16.69 -40.09
C ALA A 191 19.92 16.44 -38.64
N ALA A 192 19.00 16.04 -37.76
CA ALA A 192 19.32 15.68 -36.38
C ALA A 192 20.26 14.47 -36.28
N LEU A 193 20.07 13.45 -37.13
CA LEU A 193 20.96 12.28 -37.19
C LEU A 193 22.36 12.65 -37.72
N ARG A 194 22.44 13.50 -38.76
CA ARG A 194 23.72 14.02 -39.26
C ARG A 194 24.47 14.78 -38.17
N PHE A 195 23.77 15.57 -37.36
CA PHE A 195 24.38 16.26 -36.22
C PHE A 195 24.98 15.27 -35.21
N ILE A 196 24.23 14.22 -34.82
CA ILE A 196 24.71 13.19 -33.89
C ILE A 196 25.96 12.49 -34.46
N GLN A 197 25.94 12.13 -35.75
CA GLN A 197 27.08 11.45 -36.40
C GLN A 197 28.30 12.37 -36.56
N SER A 198 28.11 13.67 -36.69
CA SER A 198 29.19 14.64 -36.89
C SER A 198 30.00 14.94 -35.61
N GLN A 199 29.45 14.62 -34.44
CA GLN A 199 30.02 14.97 -33.14
C GLN A 199 30.35 13.72 -32.33
N VAL A 200 31.41 13.79 -31.52
CA VAL A 200 31.72 12.75 -30.54
C VAL A 200 30.80 12.94 -29.34
N VAL A 201 29.76 12.11 -29.24
CA VAL A 201 28.63 12.28 -28.32
C VAL A 201 29.08 12.34 -26.85
N SER A 202 30.10 11.57 -26.46
CA SER A 202 30.69 11.58 -25.12
C SER A 202 31.34 12.91 -24.69
N SER A 203 31.80 13.73 -25.65
CA SER A 203 32.49 15.00 -25.38
C SER A 203 31.55 16.21 -25.29
N ILE A 204 30.28 16.05 -25.64
CA ILE A 204 29.29 17.12 -25.65
C ILE A 204 28.81 17.42 -24.22
N ASP A 205 28.38 18.66 -23.99
CA ASP A 205 27.74 19.06 -22.74
C ASP A 205 26.59 18.10 -22.32
N PRO A 206 26.50 17.72 -21.04
CA PRO A 206 25.49 16.77 -20.56
C PRO A 206 24.04 17.13 -20.89
N SER A 207 23.71 18.42 -20.99
CA SER A 207 22.35 18.85 -21.32
C SER A 207 21.91 18.45 -22.73
N ILE A 208 22.86 18.39 -23.67
CA ILE A 208 22.61 17.95 -25.05
C ILE A 208 22.61 16.42 -25.10
N GLN A 209 23.48 15.74 -24.35
CA GLN A 209 23.47 14.28 -24.24
C GLN A 209 22.10 13.76 -23.80
N LEU A 210 21.50 14.37 -22.77
CA LEU A 210 20.13 14.03 -22.33
C LEU A 210 19.09 14.24 -23.43
N ALA A 211 19.20 15.32 -24.20
CA ALA A 211 18.30 15.57 -25.33
C ALA A 211 18.48 14.54 -26.46
N ILE A 212 19.71 14.07 -26.70
CA ILE A 212 20.01 13.00 -27.65
C ILE A 212 19.38 11.68 -27.18
N VAL A 213 19.48 11.34 -25.89
CA VAL A 213 18.84 10.12 -25.35
C VAL A 213 17.32 10.18 -25.49
N GLU A 214 16.70 11.32 -25.20
CA GLU A 214 15.25 11.52 -25.39
C GLU A 214 14.85 11.39 -26.86
N PHE A 215 15.64 11.95 -27.78
CA PHE A 215 15.44 11.83 -29.22
C PHE A 215 15.54 10.37 -29.67
N ILE A 216 16.59 9.65 -29.26
CA ILE A 216 16.80 8.24 -29.60
C ILE A 216 15.64 7.38 -29.08
N ARG A 217 15.17 7.61 -27.84
CA ARG A 217 14.04 6.87 -27.27
C ARG A 217 12.78 7.01 -28.12
N LYS A 218 12.49 8.22 -28.61
CA LYS A 218 11.32 8.48 -29.47
C LYS A 218 11.51 7.91 -30.87
N ASP A 219 12.69 8.11 -31.46
CA ASP A 219 12.93 7.68 -32.85
C ASP A 219 13.08 6.16 -32.98
N ALA A 220 13.61 5.46 -31.98
CA ALA A 220 13.74 4.01 -31.99
C ALA A 220 12.37 3.28 -32.06
N VAL A 221 11.28 3.94 -31.66
CA VAL A 221 9.91 3.45 -31.84
C VAL A 221 9.46 3.66 -33.29
N ALA A 222 9.77 4.82 -33.87
CA ALA A 222 9.38 5.16 -35.24
C ALA A 222 10.19 4.40 -36.30
N ALA A 223 11.48 4.14 -36.07
CA ALA A 223 12.40 3.51 -37.00
C ALA A 223 13.19 2.36 -36.34
N PRO A 224 12.62 1.14 -36.28
CA PRO A 224 13.27 -0.01 -35.66
C PRO A 224 14.59 -0.44 -36.32
N GLU A 225 14.81 -0.10 -37.60
CA GLU A 225 16.02 -0.47 -38.36
C GLU A 225 17.29 0.18 -37.82
N LEU A 226 17.17 1.36 -37.20
CA LEU A 226 18.31 2.13 -36.67
C LEU A 226 18.67 1.76 -35.22
N LYS A 227 17.88 0.89 -34.58
CA LYS A 227 18.14 0.40 -33.21
C LYS A 227 19.59 -0.04 -32.93
N PRO A 228 20.27 -0.84 -33.77
CA PRO A 228 21.64 -1.26 -33.47
C PRO A 228 22.62 -0.08 -33.41
N HIS A 229 22.43 0.95 -34.24
CA HIS A 229 23.25 2.16 -34.20
C HIS A 229 22.96 2.98 -32.93
N TYR A 230 21.69 3.09 -32.55
CA TYR A 230 21.28 3.75 -31.30
C TYR A 230 21.82 3.05 -30.06
N LEU A 231 21.83 1.71 -30.04
CA LEU A 231 22.40 0.95 -28.93
C LEU A 231 23.90 1.24 -28.78
N HIS A 232 24.64 1.37 -29.88
CA HIS A 232 26.05 1.74 -29.83
C HIS A 232 26.27 3.13 -29.20
N ILE A 233 25.47 4.13 -29.61
CA ILE A 233 25.54 5.49 -29.06
C ILE A 233 25.17 5.52 -27.58
N ILE A 234 24.12 4.78 -27.18
CA ILE A 234 23.71 4.70 -25.78
C ILE A 234 24.79 4.02 -24.94
N SER A 235 25.42 2.96 -25.44
CA SER A 235 26.54 2.31 -24.75
C SER A 235 27.73 3.25 -24.54
N GLU A 236 28.05 4.13 -25.49
CA GLU A 236 29.07 5.18 -25.30
C GLU A 236 28.65 6.17 -24.19
N LEU A 237 27.36 6.54 -24.14
CA LEU A 237 26.82 7.46 -23.12
C LEU A 237 26.82 6.88 -21.70
N LEU A 238 26.85 5.55 -21.53
CA LEU A 238 26.98 4.90 -20.21
C LEU A 238 28.33 5.15 -19.55
N GLU A 239 29.35 5.52 -20.33
CA GLU A 239 30.69 5.86 -19.85
C GLU A 239 30.85 7.36 -19.53
N SER A 240 29.76 8.14 -19.63
CA SER A 240 29.77 9.56 -19.28
C SER A 240 30.09 9.79 -17.80
N SER A 241 30.63 10.98 -17.49
CA SER A 241 30.97 11.36 -16.11
C SER A 241 29.78 11.87 -15.29
N ASN A 242 28.64 12.13 -15.94
CA ASN A 242 27.47 12.71 -15.30
C ASN A 242 26.44 11.63 -14.96
N ASN A 243 26.15 11.49 -13.68
CA ASN A 243 25.22 10.50 -13.14
C ASN A 243 23.80 10.59 -13.73
N ALA A 244 23.32 11.79 -14.10
CA ALA A 244 22.02 11.96 -14.74
C ALA A 244 21.98 11.37 -16.16
N VAL A 245 23.10 11.48 -16.91
CA VAL A 245 23.23 10.91 -18.25
C VAL A 245 23.33 9.39 -18.17
N ILE A 246 24.13 8.87 -17.23
CA ILE A 246 24.24 7.42 -16.97
C ILE A 246 22.86 6.83 -16.65
N TYR A 247 22.08 7.47 -15.77
CA TYR A 247 20.75 7.02 -15.41
C TYR A 247 19.81 6.95 -16.61
N GLU A 248 19.72 8.03 -17.39
CA GLU A 248 18.81 8.10 -18.54
C GLU A 248 19.26 7.15 -19.67
N ALA A 249 20.57 7.00 -19.87
CA ALA A 249 21.15 6.06 -20.83
C ALA A 249 20.88 4.60 -20.44
N ALA A 250 21.09 4.23 -19.18
CA ALA A 250 20.82 2.87 -18.66
C ALA A 250 19.33 2.53 -18.69
N SER A 251 18.47 3.48 -18.36
CA SER A 251 17.01 3.34 -18.47
C SER A 251 16.58 3.13 -19.92
N THR A 252 17.11 3.95 -20.84
CA THR A 252 16.82 3.80 -22.28
C THR A 252 17.35 2.50 -22.84
N LEU A 253 18.55 2.06 -22.42
CA LEU A 253 19.13 0.79 -22.86
C LEU A 253 18.24 -0.39 -22.49
N SER A 254 17.73 -0.38 -21.25
CA SER A 254 16.83 -1.42 -20.73
C SER A 254 15.49 -1.47 -21.47
N VAL A 255 15.00 -0.33 -21.94
CA VAL A 255 13.75 -0.24 -22.73
C VAL A 255 13.96 -0.66 -24.19
N LEU A 256 15.11 -0.32 -24.78
CA LEU A 256 15.36 -0.58 -26.21
C LEU A 256 15.82 -2.00 -26.52
N SER A 257 16.47 -2.68 -25.57
CA SER A 257 17.09 -3.98 -25.78
C SER A 257 16.86 -4.92 -24.60
N ASN A 258 16.39 -6.13 -24.89
CA ASN A 258 16.34 -7.24 -23.94
C ASN A 258 17.54 -8.20 -24.09
N SER A 259 18.62 -7.75 -24.73
CA SER A 259 19.84 -8.55 -24.85
C SER A 259 20.52 -8.67 -23.48
N GLN A 260 21.02 -9.87 -23.16
CA GLN A 260 21.70 -10.15 -21.89
C GLN A 260 22.82 -9.15 -21.59
N VAL A 261 23.65 -8.82 -22.59
CA VAL A 261 24.75 -7.87 -22.43
C VAL A 261 24.24 -6.46 -22.08
N ALA A 262 23.13 -6.04 -22.67
CA ALA A 262 22.55 -4.72 -22.45
C ALA A 262 21.94 -4.60 -21.04
N VAL A 263 21.19 -5.63 -20.62
CA VAL A 263 20.55 -5.68 -19.29
C VAL A 263 21.59 -5.73 -18.17
N THR A 264 22.59 -6.62 -18.28
CA THR A 264 23.66 -6.70 -17.28
C THR A 264 24.47 -5.40 -17.20
N SER A 265 24.74 -4.76 -18.35
CA SER A 265 25.45 -3.47 -18.37
C SER A 265 24.63 -2.35 -17.73
N ALA A 266 23.32 -2.27 -18.01
CA ALA A 266 22.43 -1.29 -17.39
C ALA A 266 22.34 -1.50 -15.87
N ALA A 267 22.10 -2.74 -15.43
CA ALA A 267 22.06 -3.09 -14.01
C ALA A 267 23.37 -2.74 -13.30
N SER A 268 24.52 -2.99 -13.92
CA SER A 268 25.84 -2.66 -13.35
C SER A 268 25.96 -1.16 -13.08
N LYS A 269 25.48 -0.34 -14.03
CA LYS A 269 25.48 1.12 -13.89
C LYS A 269 24.50 1.63 -12.86
N PHE A 270 23.32 1.01 -12.71
CA PHE A 270 22.39 1.35 -11.63
C PHE A 270 22.96 1.02 -10.25
N ILE A 271 23.64 -0.12 -10.10
CA ILE A 271 24.30 -0.49 -8.83
C ILE A 271 25.47 0.48 -8.54
N GLU A 272 26.28 0.81 -9.55
CA GLU A 272 27.36 1.80 -9.42
C GLU A 272 26.82 3.16 -8.95
N LEU A 273 25.68 3.58 -9.51
CA LEU A 273 24.97 4.81 -9.11
C LEU A 273 24.50 4.73 -7.65
N ALA A 274 23.90 3.61 -7.24
CA ALA A 274 23.44 3.41 -5.86
C ALA A 274 24.57 3.43 -4.82
N VAL A 275 25.78 3.03 -5.21
CA VAL A 275 26.97 3.10 -4.35
C VAL A 275 27.53 4.53 -4.27
N LYS A 276 27.60 5.25 -5.40
CA LYS A 276 28.25 6.56 -5.49
C LYS A 276 27.40 7.73 -5.00
N GLU A 277 26.10 7.72 -5.28
CA GLU A 277 25.21 8.85 -4.96
C GLU A 277 24.98 8.98 -3.45
N PRO A 278 24.96 10.20 -2.88
CA PRO A 278 24.63 10.39 -1.47
C PRO A 278 23.12 10.41 -1.20
N ASP A 279 22.27 10.73 -2.18
CA ASP A 279 20.82 10.84 -1.97
C ASP A 279 20.18 9.45 -1.83
N ASN A 280 19.52 9.21 -0.70
CA ASN A 280 18.82 7.96 -0.42
C ASN A 280 17.70 7.67 -1.42
N ASN A 281 17.01 8.70 -1.93
CA ASN A 281 15.91 8.50 -2.88
C ASN A 281 16.42 7.92 -4.20
N VAL A 282 17.55 8.44 -4.71
CA VAL A 282 18.18 7.96 -5.94
C VAL A 282 18.63 6.51 -5.77
N LYS A 283 19.16 6.14 -4.60
CA LYS A 283 19.53 4.74 -4.30
C LYS A 283 18.33 3.81 -4.33
N LEU A 284 17.23 4.19 -3.69
CA LEU A 284 16.02 3.37 -3.65
C LEU A 284 15.44 3.18 -5.05
N ILE A 285 15.35 4.25 -5.86
CA ILE A 285 14.90 4.17 -7.24
C ILE A 285 15.82 3.28 -8.08
N ALA A 286 17.14 3.42 -7.95
CA ALA A 286 18.09 2.59 -8.68
C ALA A 286 17.94 1.09 -8.31
N LEU A 287 17.77 0.77 -7.02
CA LEU A 287 17.53 -0.60 -6.57
C LEU A 287 16.17 -1.15 -7.04
N GLU A 288 15.13 -0.30 -7.08
CA GLU A 288 13.81 -0.67 -7.59
C GLU A 288 13.82 -0.98 -9.09
N ILE A 289 14.56 -0.21 -9.89
CA ILE A 289 14.76 -0.51 -11.31
C ILE A 289 15.50 -1.84 -11.48
N VAL A 290 16.50 -2.14 -10.65
CA VAL A 290 17.20 -3.43 -10.70
C VAL A 290 16.28 -4.59 -10.32
N ASP A 291 15.40 -4.42 -9.32
CA ASP A 291 14.34 -5.39 -8.98
C ASP A 291 13.39 -5.59 -10.19
N GLU A 292 12.98 -4.51 -10.85
CA GLU A 292 12.14 -4.60 -12.06
C GLU A 292 12.85 -5.34 -13.20
N LEU A 293 14.15 -5.10 -13.41
CA LEU A 293 14.95 -5.82 -14.41
C LEU A 293 15.08 -7.30 -14.07
N HIS A 294 15.22 -7.65 -12.80
CA HIS A 294 15.26 -9.04 -12.36
C HIS A 294 13.93 -9.75 -12.58
N ARG A 295 12.80 -9.13 -12.22
CA ARG A 295 11.47 -9.70 -12.46
C ARG A 295 11.17 -9.95 -13.94
N LYS A 296 11.73 -9.12 -14.82
CA LYS A 296 11.62 -9.31 -16.28
C LYS A 296 12.56 -10.39 -16.81
N ASN A 297 13.73 -10.58 -16.19
CA ASN A 297 14.80 -11.46 -16.66
C ASN A 297 15.42 -12.25 -15.49
N GLU A 298 14.67 -13.24 -15.00
CA GLU A 298 14.95 -13.96 -13.74
C GLU A 298 16.37 -14.55 -13.67
N ASP A 299 16.92 -15.02 -14.80
CA ASP A 299 18.20 -15.74 -14.82
C ASP A 299 19.47 -14.88 -14.97
N LEU A 300 19.36 -13.61 -15.35
CA LEU A 300 20.51 -12.87 -15.89
C LEU A 300 21.36 -12.12 -14.85
N LEU A 301 20.82 -11.85 -13.65
CA LEU A 301 21.43 -10.94 -12.66
C LEU A 301 22.09 -11.64 -11.47
N HIS A 302 22.15 -12.98 -11.47
CA HIS A 302 22.72 -13.79 -10.39
C HIS A 302 24.18 -13.46 -10.02
N ASP A 303 24.99 -13.04 -11.01
CA ASP A 303 26.41 -12.73 -10.80
C ASP A 303 26.62 -11.35 -10.13
N MET A 304 25.57 -10.55 -10.01
CA MET A 304 25.64 -9.17 -9.54
C MET A 304 25.32 -9.00 -8.04
N CYS A 305 24.99 -10.08 -7.33
CA CYS A 305 24.64 -10.06 -5.90
C CYS A 305 25.72 -9.39 -5.03
N LEU A 306 26.99 -9.71 -5.29
CA LEU A 306 28.11 -9.16 -4.53
C LEU A 306 28.28 -7.64 -4.75
N ASP A 307 27.90 -7.14 -5.92
CA ASP A 307 27.96 -5.72 -6.23
C ASP A 307 26.83 -4.96 -5.54
N ILE A 308 25.61 -5.53 -5.50
CA ILE A 308 24.47 -4.99 -4.76
C ILE A 308 24.80 -4.88 -3.27
N LEU A 309 25.43 -5.90 -2.69
CA LEU A 309 25.80 -5.88 -1.27
C LEU A 309 26.84 -4.80 -0.92
N ARG A 310 27.54 -4.20 -1.90
CA ARG A 310 28.39 -3.02 -1.64
C ARG A 310 27.57 -1.81 -1.19
N VAL A 311 26.29 -1.74 -1.56
CA VAL A 311 25.36 -0.67 -1.15
C VAL A 311 25.13 -0.67 0.37
N LEU A 312 25.42 -1.77 1.07
CA LEU A 312 25.32 -1.86 2.53
C LEU A 312 26.23 -0.88 3.28
N SER A 313 27.23 -0.31 2.63
CA SER A 313 28.04 0.77 3.20
C SER A 313 27.24 2.07 3.41
N SER A 314 26.05 2.21 2.81
CA SER A 314 25.15 3.34 3.03
C SER A 314 24.73 3.43 4.49
N PRO A 315 24.58 4.62 5.11
CA PRO A 315 24.16 4.75 6.51
C PRO A 315 22.66 4.53 6.74
N SER A 316 21.83 4.61 5.70
CA SER A 316 20.37 4.49 5.82
C SER A 316 19.92 3.03 5.98
N LEU A 317 18.99 2.77 6.90
CA LEU A 317 18.41 1.44 7.13
C LEU A 317 17.52 1.00 5.97
N ASP A 318 16.67 1.89 5.45
CA ASP A 318 15.74 1.59 4.35
C ASP A 318 16.47 1.12 3.08
N VAL A 319 17.60 1.76 2.75
CA VAL A 319 18.43 1.39 1.60
C VAL A 319 19.08 0.03 1.81
N ARG A 320 19.53 -0.27 3.05
CA ARG A 320 20.11 -1.58 3.40
C ARG A 320 19.08 -2.69 3.36
N GLU A 321 17.88 -2.44 3.90
CA GLU A 321 16.75 -3.36 3.85
C GLU A 321 16.41 -3.71 2.40
N LYS A 322 16.22 -2.70 1.54
CA LYS A 322 15.91 -2.94 0.13
C LYS A 322 17.03 -3.68 -0.61
N ALA A 323 18.29 -3.34 -0.34
CA ALA A 323 19.43 -4.03 -0.93
C ALA A 323 19.51 -5.51 -0.51
N ILE A 324 19.18 -5.82 0.76
CA ILE A 324 19.14 -7.20 1.28
C ILE A 324 17.96 -7.97 0.69
N GLU A 325 16.77 -7.37 0.63
CA GLU A 325 15.60 -7.97 -0.01
C GLU A 325 15.89 -8.35 -1.47
N LEU A 326 16.45 -7.41 -2.25
CA LEU A 326 16.86 -7.64 -3.64
C LEU A 326 17.98 -8.69 -3.75
N THR A 327 18.93 -8.72 -2.82
CA THR A 327 19.98 -9.74 -2.84
C THR A 327 19.37 -11.11 -2.58
N LEU A 328 18.45 -11.24 -1.61
CA LEU A 328 17.81 -12.50 -1.27
C LEU A 328 17.00 -13.10 -2.44
N SER A 329 16.41 -12.28 -3.32
CA SER A 329 15.75 -12.78 -4.53
C SER A 329 16.73 -13.27 -5.61
N LEU A 330 17.97 -12.76 -5.62
CA LEU A 330 19.01 -13.11 -6.59
C LEU A 330 19.97 -14.23 -6.12
N VAL A 331 19.81 -14.75 -4.90
CA VAL A 331 20.69 -15.80 -4.36
C VAL A 331 20.39 -17.13 -5.05
N SER A 332 21.46 -17.79 -5.50
CA SER A 332 21.43 -19.14 -6.07
C SER A 332 22.44 -20.04 -5.35
N SER A 333 22.40 -21.35 -5.63
CA SER A 333 23.38 -22.31 -5.09
C SER A 333 24.83 -21.98 -5.47
N LYS A 334 25.06 -21.18 -6.52
CA LYS A 334 26.42 -20.79 -6.96
C LYS A 334 27.01 -19.65 -6.14
N ASN A 335 26.21 -18.68 -5.72
CA ASN A 335 26.68 -17.43 -5.09
C ASN A 335 26.44 -17.39 -3.57
N VAL A 336 25.63 -18.31 -3.02
CA VAL A 336 25.17 -18.30 -1.63
C VAL A 336 26.32 -18.29 -0.61
N ASP A 337 27.39 -19.05 -0.86
CA ASP A 337 28.53 -19.13 0.08
C ASP A 337 29.24 -17.77 0.20
N ASP A 338 29.44 -17.08 -0.93
CA ASP A 338 30.06 -15.75 -0.94
C ASP A 338 29.16 -14.67 -0.35
N VAL A 339 27.86 -14.71 -0.64
CA VAL A 339 26.85 -13.81 -0.04
C VAL A 339 26.83 -13.98 1.48
N VAL A 340 26.74 -15.21 1.98
CA VAL A 340 26.71 -15.48 3.42
C VAL A 340 28.03 -15.07 4.08
N LYS A 341 29.19 -15.33 3.46
CA LYS A 341 30.48 -14.85 3.98
C LYS A 341 30.53 -13.33 4.12
N LEU A 342 29.98 -12.59 3.15
CA LEU A 342 29.93 -11.13 3.22
C LEU A 342 28.96 -10.64 4.31
N LEU A 343 27.76 -11.23 4.41
CA LEU A 343 26.81 -10.93 5.48
C LEU A 343 27.38 -11.22 6.87
N LYS A 344 28.13 -12.32 7.04
CA LYS A 344 28.86 -12.64 8.28
C LYS A 344 29.89 -11.56 8.62
N LYS A 345 30.64 -11.09 7.63
CA LYS A 345 31.65 -10.02 7.82
C LYS A 345 30.99 -8.70 8.21
N GLU A 346 29.86 -8.34 7.58
CA GLU A 346 29.10 -7.14 7.97
C GLU A 346 28.51 -7.27 9.38
N LEU A 347 27.97 -8.44 9.74
CA LEU A 347 27.47 -8.69 11.09
C LEU A 347 28.58 -8.50 12.14
N GLN A 348 29.78 -9.04 11.91
CA GLN A 348 30.92 -8.85 12.80
C GLN A 348 31.36 -7.38 12.94
N LYS A 349 31.32 -6.60 11.86
CA LYS A 349 31.60 -5.16 11.92
C LYS A 349 30.59 -4.43 12.81
N THR A 350 29.31 -4.76 12.67
CA THR A 350 28.25 -4.11 13.46
C THR A 350 28.37 -4.37 14.95
N THR A 351 28.95 -5.51 15.38
CA THR A 351 29.24 -5.81 16.79
C THR A 351 30.25 -4.83 17.41
N THR A 352 31.13 -4.25 16.59
CA THR A 352 32.17 -3.31 17.04
C THR A 352 31.65 -1.87 17.13
N SER A 353 30.63 -1.54 16.33
CA SER A 353 30.00 -0.21 16.27
C SER A 353 28.75 -0.18 17.16
N ASN A 354 28.90 0.30 18.40
CA ASN A 354 27.84 0.45 19.41
C ASN A 354 26.91 1.66 19.12
N GLU A 355 26.16 1.63 18.02
CA GLU A 355 25.08 2.59 17.75
C GLU A 355 23.71 1.92 17.93
N GLU A 356 22.72 2.60 18.51
CA GLU A 356 21.38 2.02 18.76
C GLU A 356 20.66 1.56 17.48
N LYS A 357 20.87 2.27 16.35
CA LYS A 357 20.39 1.89 15.00
C LYS A 357 21.06 0.61 14.45
N SER A 358 22.16 0.16 15.06
CA SER A 358 22.84 -1.09 14.74
C SER A 358 22.00 -2.30 15.13
N THR A 359 21.11 -2.20 16.14
CA THR A 359 20.33 -3.35 16.63
C THR A 359 19.30 -3.83 15.60
N GLU A 360 18.51 -2.93 15.01
CA GLU A 360 17.55 -3.26 13.96
C GLU A 360 18.26 -3.79 12.71
N TYR A 361 19.39 -3.17 12.34
CA TYR A 361 20.19 -3.64 11.22
C TYR A 361 20.81 -5.03 11.47
N ARG A 362 21.29 -5.32 12.68
CA ARG A 362 21.76 -6.66 13.08
C ARG A 362 20.65 -7.70 12.97
N GLN A 363 19.44 -7.36 13.42
CA GLN A 363 18.28 -8.26 13.29
C GLN A 363 17.96 -8.55 11.82
N LEU A 364 18.04 -7.53 10.96
CA LEU A 364 17.82 -7.67 9.53
C LEU A 364 18.89 -8.55 8.86
N LEU A 365 20.17 -8.37 9.22
CA LEU A 365 21.27 -9.24 8.75
C LEU A 365 21.10 -10.69 9.21
N ILE A 366 20.72 -10.92 10.48
CA ILE A 366 20.49 -12.27 11.01
C ILE A 366 19.29 -12.92 10.30
N SER A 367 18.21 -12.17 10.08
CA SER A 367 17.04 -12.64 9.33
C SER A 367 17.40 -13.02 7.88
N ALA A 368 18.26 -12.23 7.22
CA ALA A 368 18.74 -12.55 5.88
C ALA A 368 19.60 -13.81 5.86
N ILE A 369 20.56 -13.94 6.79
CA ILE A 369 21.40 -15.13 6.93
C ILE A 369 20.55 -16.37 7.23
N HIS A 370 19.54 -16.23 8.10
CA HIS A 370 18.58 -17.29 8.41
C HIS A 370 17.77 -17.71 7.18
N THR A 371 17.28 -16.76 6.39
CA THR A 371 16.55 -17.02 5.14
C THR A 371 17.43 -17.77 4.14
N CYS A 372 18.68 -17.35 3.95
CA CYS A 372 19.64 -18.08 3.11
C CYS A 372 19.87 -19.51 3.61
N ALA A 373 19.95 -19.71 4.94
CA ALA A 373 20.19 -21.03 5.52
C ALA A 373 18.98 -21.98 5.41
N ILE A 374 17.75 -21.44 5.37
CA ILE A 374 16.52 -22.20 5.09
C ILE A 374 16.46 -22.62 3.63
N GLN A 375 16.73 -21.69 2.70
CA GLN A 375 16.69 -21.96 1.27
C GLN A 375 17.81 -22.92 0.84
N PHE A 376 19.02 -22.73 1.39
CA PHE A 376 20.22 -23.47 1.00
C PHE A 376 20.81 -24.25 2.18
N HIS A 377 20.43 -25.53 2.24
CA HIS A 377 20.83 -26.46 3.29
C HIS A 377 22.36 -26.64 3.40
N GLU A 378 23.10 -26.49 2.30
CA GLU A 378 24.56 -26.64 2.27
C GLU A 378 25.28 -25.62 3.17
N VAL A 379 24.73 -24.41 3.30
CA VAL A 379 25.35 -23.32 4.07
C VAL A 379 24.96 -23.36 5.54
N ALA A 380 23.88 -24.08 5.88
CA ALA A 380 23.36 -24.19 7.24
C ALA A 380 24.43 -24.63 8.25
N ALA A 381 25.27 -25.60 7.88
CA ALA A 381 26.36 -26.10 8.72
C ALA A 381 27.32 -24.99 9.20
N SER A 382 27.62 -24.03 8.34
CA SER A 382 28.55 -22.93 8.65
C SER A 382 27.90 -21.78 9.45
N VAL A 383 26.57 -21.72 9.44
CA VAL A 383 25.78 -20.57 9.91
C VAL A 383 25.18 -20.82 11.28
N VAL A 384 24.84 -22.08 11.61
CA VAL A 384 24.12 -22.44 12.83
C VAL A 384 24.84 -21.97 14.09
N ASP A 385 26.16 -22.18 14.19
CA ASP A 385 26.93 -21.73 15.36
C ASP A 385 26.87 -20.21 15.53
N LEU A 386 26.93 -19.46 14.43
CA LEU A 386 26.83 -18.00 14.45
C LEU A 386 25.43 -17.55 14.89
N ILE A 387 24.37 -18.13 14.36
CA ILE A 387 23.00 -17.77 14.72
C ILE A 387 22.72 -18.08 16.20
N LEU A 388 23.21 -19.21 16.72
CA LEU A 388 23.04 -19.60 18.12
C LEU A 388 23.69 -18.61 19.09
N ASP A 389 24.78 -17.96 18.70
CA ASP A 389 25.49 -16.97 19.51
C ASP A 389 24.69 -15.68 19.70
N PHE A 390 23.90 -15.31 18.69
CA PHE A 390 23.11 -14.08 18.70
C PHE A 390 21.68 -14.24 19.24
N ILE A 391 21.25 -15.45 19.65
CA ILE A 391 19.94 -15.67 20.28
C ILE A 391 19.59 -14.67 21.40
N PRO A 392 20.52 -14.28 22.31
CA PRO A 392 20.20 -13.33 23.37
C PRO A 392 19.91 -11.90 22.89
N GLU A 393 20.42 -11.51 21.72
CA GLU A 393 20.23 -10.17 21.12
C GLU A 393 18.97 -10.08 20.25
N LEU A 394 18.36 -11.22 19.91
CA LEU A 394 17.19 -11.28 19.05
C LEU A 394 15.89 -10.99 19.80
N ASN A 395 14.93 -10.39 19.08
CA ASN A 395 13.55 -10.27 19.53
C ASN A 395 12.93 -11.66 19.74
N THR A 396 11.90 -11.75 20.61
CA THR A 396 11.26 -13.04 20.95
C THR A 396 10.73 -13.80 19.72
N THR A 397 10.23 -13.09 18.71
CA THR A 397 9.73 -13.70 17.46
C THR A 397 10.88 -14.27 16.61
N ALA A 398 11.88 -13.45 16.29
CA ALA A 398 13.06 -13.86 15.53
C ALA A 398 13.82 -15.02 16.20
N ALA A 399 13.96 -14.98 17.53
CA ALA A 399 14.59 -16.06 18.29
C ALA A 399 13.77 -17.37 18.23
N SER A 400 12.44 -17.30 18.17
CA SER A 400 11.59 -18.49 18.03
C SER A 400 11.66 -19.11 16.63
N GLU A 401 11.77 -18.28 15.59
CA GLU A 401 11.98 -18.73 14.21
C GLU A 401 13.34 -19.42 14.07
N VAL A 402 14.38 -18.80 14.61
CA VAL A 402 15.74 -19.37 14.67
C VAL A 402 15.74 -20.75 15.35
N ILE A 403 15.11 -20.90 16.52
CA ILE A 403 15.07 -22.20 17.19
C ILE A 403 14.26 -23.23 16.38
N THR A 404 13.19 -22.81 15.70
CA THR A 404 12.44 -23.69 14.80
C THR A 404 13.31 -24.16 13.64
N PHE A 405 14.13 -23.27 13.06
CA PHE A 405 15.12 -23.64 12.05
C PHE A 405 16.17 -24.60 12.60
N VAL A 406 16.74 -24.34 13.79
CA VAL A 406 17.71 -25.26 14.43
C VAL A 406 17.06 -26.64 14.64
N LYS A 407 15.78 -26.70 15.01
CA LYS A 407 15.01 -27.95 15.11
C LYS A 407 14.96 -28.72 13.79
N GLN A 408 14.87 -28.03 12.64
CA GLN A 408 14.91 -28.64 11.31
C GLN A 408 16.33 -29.11 10.93
N VAL A 409 17.35 -28.29 11.21
CA VAL A 409 18.76 -28.60 10.90
C VAL A 409 19.24 -29.83 11.66
N VAL A 410 18.93 -29.92 12.96
CA VAL A 410 19.33 -31.05 13.82
C VAL A 410 18.78 -32.38 13.27
N GLU A 411 17.58 -32.38 12.67
CA GLU A 411 17.04 -33.61 12.07
C GLU A 411 17.69 -33.93 10.73
N LYS A 412 17.89 -32.92 9.86
CA LYS A 412 18.48 -33.10 8.52
C LYS A 412 19.98 -33.45 8.53
N PHE A 413 20.74 -32.95 9.51
CA PHE A 413 22.20 -33.11 9.60
C PHE A 413 22.61 -33.81 10.91
N PRO A 414 22.75 -35.15 10.90
CA PRO A 414 23.14 -35.92 12.08
C PRO A 414 24.51 -35.55 12.66
N ASP A 415 25.47 -35.19 11.81
CA ASP A 415 26.86 -34.95 12.21
C ASP A 415 27.05 -33.70 13.08
N LEU A 416 26.14 -32.72 12.96
CA LEU A 416 26.20 -31.46 13.71
C LEU A 416 25.48 -31.52 15.07
N ARG A 417 24.74 -32.60 15.35
CA ARG A 417 23.86 -32.71 16.53
C ARG A 417 24.60 -32.47 17.85
N SER A 418 25.73 -33.14 18.04
CA SER A 418 26.51 -33.02 19.28
C SER A 418 27.02 -31.59 19.51
N SER A 419 27.46 -30.89 18.45
CA SER A 419 27.90 -29.49 18.55
C SER A 419 26.76 -28.56 18.95
N ILE A 420 25.61 -28.71 18.28
CA ILE A 420 24.41 -27.89 18.53
C ILE A 420 23.91 -28.09 19.96
N ILE A 421 23.85 -29.35 20.44
CA ILE A 421 23.40 -29.66 21.80
C ILE A 421 24.31 -29.00 22.84
N GLN A 422 25.63 -29.12 22.70
CA GLN A 422 26.57 -28.48 23.62
C GLN A 422 26.40 -26.96 23.65
N ARG A 423 26.20 -26.33 22.49
CA ARG A 423 25.97 -24.88 22.42
C ARG A 423 24.64 -24.47 23.05
N LEU A 424 23.57 -25.21 22.77
CA LEU A 424 22.25 -24.97 23.36
C LEU A 424 22.28 -25.11 24.90
N ILE A 425 23.01 -26.09 25.43
CA ILE A 425 23.20 -26.27 26.89
C ILE A 425 23.87 -25.03 27.52
N ILE A 426 24.85 -24.42 26.83
CA ILE A 426 25.50 -23.18 27.29
C ILE A 426 24.52 -22.01 27.24
N SER A 427 23.74 -21.90 26.17
CA SER A 427 22.77 -20.81 25.95
C SER A 427 21.56 -20.86 26.88
N LEU A 428 21.25 -22.00 27.54
CA LEU A 428 20.15 -22.11 28.52
C LEU A 428 20.20 -21.08 29.66
N LYS A 429 21.37 -20.50 29.95
CA LYS A 429 21.54 -19.46 30.99
C LYS A 429 21.21 -18.06 30.51
N THR A 430 21.24 -17.82 29.21
CA THR A 430 21.10 -16.48 28.61
C THR A 430 19.74 -16.24 27.97
N ILE A 431 19.00 -17.31 27.65
CA ILE A 431 17.65 -17.22 27.07
C ILE A 431 16.69 -16.56 28.07
N LYS A 432 15.91 -15.59 27.58
CA LYS A 432 14.90 -14.85 28.37
C LYS A 432 13.45 -15.20 28.01
N SER A 433 13.22 -15.83 26.86
CA SER A 433 11.86 -16.07 26.34
C SER A 433 11.40 -17.50 26.56
N GLY A 434 10.19 -17.67 27.11
CA GLY A 434 9.58 -18.98 27.32
C GLY A 434 9.37 -19.79 26.04
N LYS A 435 9.03 -19.14 24.91
CA LYS A 435 8.87 -19.82 23.61
C LYS A 435 10.17 -20.46 23.11
N VAL A 436 11.27 -19.72 23.22
CA VAL A 436 12.62 -20.17 22.84
C VAL A 436 13.06 -21.32 23.74
N PHE A 437 12.82 -21.22 25.06
CA PHE A 437 13.09 -22.30 26.01
C PHE A 437 12.35 -23.60 25.66
N ARG A 438 11.08 -23.54 25.27
CA ARG A 438 10.30 -24.74 24.90
C ARG A 438 10.95 -25.47 23.73
N GLY A 439 11.35 -24.73 22.69
CA GLY A 439 12.05 -25.31 21.52
C GLY A 439 13.42 -25.88 21.87
N THR A 440 14.22 -25.15 22.67
CA THR A 440 15.53 -25.62 23.13
C THR A 440 15.42 -26.88 24.00
N LEU A 441 14.48 -26.92 24.94
CA LEU A 441 14.25 -28.07 25.82
C LEU A 441 13.79 -29.29 25.01
N TRP A 442 12.93 -29.10 24.00
CA TRP A 442 12.53 -30.18 23.11
C TRP A 442 13.71 -30.78 22.34
N ILE A 443 14.59 -29.94 21.77
CA ILE A 443 15.79 -30.41 21.05
C ILE A 443 16.71 -31.21 21.98
N ILE A 444 16.95 -30.71 23.20
CA ILE A 444 17.76 -31.39 24.20
C ILE A 444 17.13 -32.73 24.60
N GLY A 445 15.81 -32.77 24.86
CA GLY A 445 15.11 -33.99 25.24
C GLY A 445 15.11 -35.08 24.15
N GLU A 446 15.08 -34.68 22.88
CA GLU A 446 14.99 -35.61 21.75
C GLU A 446 16.35 -36.11 21.25
N TYR A 447 17.38 -35.25 21.28
CA TYR A 447 18.67 -35.56 20.64
C TYR A 447 19.84 -35.76 21.60
N SER A 448 19.64 -35.69 22.92
CA SER A 448 20.67 -36.09 23.90
C SER A 448 20.80 -37.63 23.91
N LEU A 449 21.70 -38.15 23.07
CA LEU A 449 21.94 -39.60 22.92
C LEU A 449 23.07 -40.13 23.81
N ASP A 450 23.94 -39.27 24.30
CA ASP A 450 25.09 -39.64 25.12
C ASP A 450 24.84 -39.38 26.61
N GLU A 451 25.37 -40.26 27.48
CA GLU A 451 25.26 -40.11 28.94
C GLU A 451 25.87 -38.79 29.43
N LYS A 452 26.95 -38.32 28.81
CA LYS A 452 27.62 -37.05 29.15
C LYS A 452 26.76 -35.82 28.83
N ASP A 453 26.05 -35.87 27.71
CA ASP A 453 25.19 -34.77 27.26
C ASP A 453 23.95 -34.68 28.16
N ILE A 454 23.35 -35.82 28.52
CA ILE A 454 22.23 -35.90 29.47
C ILE A 454 22.64 -35.30 30.82
N GLN A 455 23.79 -35.69 31.38
CA GLN A 455 24.27 -35.15 32.66
C GLN A 455 24.55 -33.63 32.59
N SER A 456 25.14 -33.17 31.49
CA SER A 456 25.46 -31.76 31.29
C SER A 456 24.19 -30.91 31.13
N ALA A 457 23.23 -31.39 30.34
CA ALA A 457 21.91 -30.78 30.19
C ALA A 457 21.16 -30.74 31.52
N TRP A 458 21.17 -31.83 32.28
CA TRP A 458 20.53 -31.89 33.59
C TRP A 458 21.10 -30.86 34.56
N LYS A 459 22.44 -30.77 34.63
CA LYS A 459 23.13 -29.77 35.45
C LYS A 459 22.81 -28.34 35.02
N ALA A 460 22.71 -28.09 33.72
CA ALA A 460 22.33 -26.79 33.19
C ALA A 460 20.88 -26.42 33.55
N ILE A 461 19.92 -27.33 33.36
CA ILE A 461 18.50 -27.15 33.75
C ILE A 461 18.40 -26.88 35.25
N ARG A 462 19.10 -27.67 36.07
CA ARG A 462 19.16 -27.46 37.52
C ARG A 462 19.72 -26.09 37.89
N SER A 463 20.78 -25.67 37.21
CA SER A 463 21.36 -24.33 37.40
C SER A 463 20.44 -23.21 36.93
N SER A 464 19.52 -23.45 36.00
CA SER A 464 18.54 -22.46 35.52
C SER A 464 17.27 -22.41 36.38
N LEU A 465 16.96 -23.46 37.16
CA LEU A 465 15.87 -23.49 38.15
C LEU A 465 16.29 -22.94 39.53
N GLY A 466 17.58 -23.07 39.88
CA GLY A 466 18.09 -22.71 41.21
C GLY A 466 17.76 -23.79 42.25
N GLU A 467 17.65 -23.40 43.52
CA GLU A 467 17.34 -24.32 44.62
C GLU A 467 15.89 -24.84 44.57
N ILE A 468 15.71 -26.13 44.91
CA ILE A 468 14.42 -26.84 44.89
C ILE A 468 14.30 -27.55 46.25
N PRO A 469 13.12 -27.58 46.91
CA PRO A 469 11.78 -27.16 46.42
C PRO A 469 11.58 -25.65 46.24
N ILE A 470 11.05 -25.25 45.08
CA ILE A 470 10.93 -23.85 44.67
C ILE A 470 10.10 -23.03 45.68
N LEU A 471 8.96 -23.56 46.12
CA LEU A 471 8.06 -22.91 47.07
C LEU A 471 8.73 -22.61 48.42
N SER A 472 9.51 -23.58 48.93
CA SER A 472 10.22 -23.45 50.20
C SER A 472 11.36 -22.44 50.10
N SER A 473 12.09 -22.43 48.99
CA SER A 473 13.16 -21.45 48.74
C SER A 473 12.61 -20.02 48.56
N GLU A 474 11.45 -19.85 47.91
CA GLU A 474 10.79 -18.53 47.82
C GLU A 474 10.29 -18.04 49.19
N ARG A 475 9.69 -18.93 49.99
CA ARG A 475 9.24 -18.61 51.36
C ARG A 475 10.39 -18.36 52.34
N GLN A 476 11.59 -18.86 52.07
CA GLN A 476 12.78 -18.54 52.87
C GLN A 476 13.48 -17.26 52.39
N GLY A 477 13.36 -16.90 51.11
CA GLY A 477 13.86 -15.63 50.56
C GLY A 477 12.98 -14.43 50.94
N HIS A 478 11.67 -14.64 51.06
CA HIS A 478 10.72 -13.73 51.70
C HIS A 478 10.61 -14.11 53.18
N GLY A 479 11.49 -13.58 54.04
CA GLY A 479 11.52 -13.91 55.47
C GLY A 479 10.13 -13.86 56.14
N ASP A 480 9.94 -14.72 57.14
CA ASP A 480 8.74 -14.81 58.00
C ASP A 480 8.21 -13.42 58.39
N ASP A 481 7.19 -12.96 57.68
CA ASP A 481 6.20 -12.03 58.24
C ASP A 481 4.91 -12.83 58.40
N GLU A 482 4.42 -12.78 59.63
CA GLU A 482 3.42 -13.61 60.24
C GLU A 482 2.07 -13.63 59.50
N GLU A 483 1.29 -14.65 59.85
CA GLU A 483 -0.15 -14.74 59.60
C GLU A 483 -0.84 -13.38 59.76
N ASP A 484 -1.34 -12.81 58.66
CA ASP A 484 -2.33 -11.75 58.76
C ASP A 484 -3.39 -11.87 57.65
N GLU A 485 -4.61 -11.66 58.09
CA GLU A 485 -5.86 -11.95 57.43
C GLU A 485 -6.01 -11.38 56.02
N VAL A 486 -6.81 -12.09 55.23
CA VAL A 486 -7.36 -11.66 53.95
C VAL A 486 -8.01 -10.27 54.08
N LYS A 487 -7.30 -9.22 53.63
CA LYS A 487 -7.93 -7.94 53.27
C LYS A 487 -8.24 -7.94 51.78
N THR A 488 -9.51 -8.13 51.48
CA THR A 488 -10.13 -7.85 50.18
C THR A 488 -9.85 -6.41 49.77
N ASN A 489 -9.26 -6.21 48.58
CA ASN A 489 -9.06 -4.88 47.99
C ASN A 489 -10.41 -4.15 47.86
N GLY A 490 -10.52 -3.03 48.59
CA GLY A 490 -11.70 -2.16 48.58
C GLY A 490 -11.83 -1.37 47.28
N HIS A 491 -13.08 -1.22 46.83
CA HIS A 491 -13.46 -0.30 45.76
C HIS A 491 -13.14 1.16 46.16
N SER A 492 -12.46 1.88 45.26
CA SER A 492 -12.25 3.33 45.34
C SER A 492 -13.55 4.08 45.00
N GLY A 493 -13.99 4.93 45.92
CA GLY A 493 -15.04 5.93 45.72
C GLY A 493 -14.54 7.33 46.13
N PRO A 494 -15.16 8.42 45.65
CA PRO A 494 -14.63 9.78 45.84
C PRO A 494 -14.67 10.21 47.30
N LYS A 495 -13.54 10.75 47.78
CA LYS A 495 -13.39 11.22 49.16
C LYS A 495 -13.53 12.74 49.22
N ILE A 496 -14.36 13.22 50.15
CA ILE A 496 -14.59 14.64 50.40
C ILE A 496 -13.48 15.15 51.33
N LEU A 497 -12.81 16.23 50.95
CA LEU A 497 -11.80 16.87 51.81
C LEU A 497 -12.47 17.69 52.92
N ALA A 498 -11.71 18.10 53.94
CA ALA A 498 -12.22 18.83 55.11
C ALA A 498 -12.87 20.20 54.78
N ASP A 499 -12.79 20.66 53.53
CA ASP A 499 -13.45 21.84 52.97
C ASP A 499 -14.75 21.50 52.17
N GLY A 500 -15.23 20.26 52.23
CA GLY A 500 -16.52 19.88 51.65
C GLY A 500 -16.57 19.71 50.13
N THR A 501 -15.45 19.86 49.41
CA THR A 501 -15.36 19.58 47.97
C THR A 501 -15.00 18.11 47.70
N TYR A 502 -15.68 17.52 46.70
CA TYR A 502 -15.44 16.15 46.23
C TYR A 502 -14.30 16.16 45.20
N ALA A 503 -13.20 15.45 45.47
CA ALA A 503 -12.13 15.23 44.51
C ALA A 503 -12.24 13.82 43.89
N THR A 504 -12.15 13.75 42.56
CA THR A 504 -11.98 12.48 41.82
C THR A 504 -10.52 12.36 41.41
N GLU A 505 -9.80 11.39 41.95
CA GLU A 505 -8.46 11.06 41.44
C GLU A 505 -8.61 10.31 40.11
N VAL A 506 -8.18 10.94 39.03
CA VAL A 506 -7.80 10.22 37.81
C VAL A 506 -6.45 9.59 38.12
N ALA A 507 -6.44 8.26 38.31
CA ALA A 507 -5.22 7.49 38.43
C ALA A 507 -4.46 7.53 37.09
N LEU A 508 -3.65 8.58 36.89
CA LEU A 508 -2.39 8.43 36.20
C LEU A 508 -1.59 7.44 37.03
N GLY A 509 -1.59 6.19 36.58
CA GLY A 509 -0.63 5.20 37.03
C GLY A 509 0.74 5.69 36.65
N ASP A 510 1.32 6.52 37.52
CA ASP A 510 2.76 6.62 37.61
C ASP A 510 3.23 5.17 37.74
N SER A 511 4.03 4.77 36.76
CA SER A 511 4.88 3.60 36.76
C SER A 511 5.70 3.64 38.05
N SER A 512 5.08 3.22 39.14
CA SER A 512 5.76 2.83 40.36
C SER A 512 6.66 1.71 39.90
N THR A 513 7.94 2.09 39.76
CA THR A 513 9.12 1.23 39.67
C THR A 513 8.73 -0.22 39.73
N SER A 514 8.75 -0.84 38.56
CA SER A 514 8.82 -2.27 38.42
C SER A 514 9.96 -2.79 39.31
N ASN A 515 9.66 -3.12 40.57
CA ASN A 515 10.28 -4.27 41.23
C ASN A 515 9.74 -5.53 40.56
N GLY A 516 9.88 -5.58 39.23
CA GLY A 516 9.76 -6.80 38.48
C GLY A 516 10.81 -7.76 39.03
N PHE A 517 10.50 -9.05 38.94
CA PHE A 517 11.43 -10.16 39.12
C PHE A 517 12.62 -10.14 38.10
N GLY A 518 13.10 -8.95 37.72
CA GLY A 518 14.03 -8.67 36.62
C GLY A 518 15.50 -8.98 36.91
N HIS A 519 15.84 -9.52 38.09
CA HIS A 519 17.18 -10.02 38.38
C HIS A 519 17.14 -11.24 39.30
N THR A 520 16.38 -12.28 38.95
CA THR A 520 16.71 -13.61 39.48
C THR A 520 17.87 -14.19 38.67
N LYS A 521 18.86 -14.80 39.32
CA LYS A 521 20.01 -15.49 38.69
C LYS A 521 19.63 -16.65 37.75
N HIS A 522 18.32 -16.94 37.62
CA HIS A 522 17.76 -18.20 37.16
C HIS A 522 16.59 -17.93 36.19
N PRO A 523 16.83 -17.86 34.87
CA PRO A 523 15.83 -17.41 33.89
C PRO A 523 14.59 -18.32 33.79
N LEU A 524 14.76 -19.63 33.98
CA LEU A 524 13.66 -20.60 33.93
C LEU A 524 12.73 -20.45 35.14
N ARG A 525 13.27 -20.14 36.32
CA ARG A 525 12.49 -19.87 37.54
C ARG A 525 11.66 -18.60 37.40
N ALA A 526 12.24 -17.54 36.83
CA ALA A 526 11.52 -16.29 36.59
C ALA A 526 10.28 -16.51 35.72
N LEU A 527 10.42 -17.23 34.61
CA LEU A 527 9.33 -17.49 33.66
C LEU A 527 8.19 -18.32 34.27
N LEU A 528 8.52 -19.28 35.13
CA LEU A 528 7.51 -20.06 35.86
C LEU A 528 6.74 -19.19 36.87
N LEU A 529 7.43 -18.29 37.59
CA LEU A 529 6.80 -17.34 38.52
C LEU A 529 5.98 -16.24 37.81
N GLU A 530 6.29 -15.95 36.55
CA GLU A 530 5.48 -15.07 35.70
C GLU A 530 4.20 -15.74 35.19
N GLY A 531 4.07 -17.07 35.35
CA GLY A 531 2.87 -17.84 35.03
C GLY A 531 2.91 -18.56 33.67
N ASP A 532 4.09 -18.82 33.10
CA ASP A 532 4.24 -19.68 31.91
C ASP A 532 4.30 -21.16 32.30
N PHE A 533 3.16 -21.77 32.63
CA PHE A 533 3.09 -23.18 33.02
C PHE A 533 3.16 -24.17 31.86
N TYR A 534 2.86 -23.72 30.64
CA TYR A 534 3.08 -24.54 29.46
C TYR A 534 4.58 -24.88 29.30
N LEU A 535 5.48 -23.93 29.59
CA LEU A 535 6.91 -24.21 29.68
C LEU A 535 7.22 -25.29 30.74
N GLY A 536 6.52 -25.27 31.88
CA GLY A 536 6.60 -26.30 32.91
C GLY A 536 6.18 -27.69 32.43
N SER A 537 5.13 -27.78 31.62
CA SER A 537 4.68 -29.06 31.01
C SER A 537 5.70 -29.62 30.01
N VAL A 538 6.32 -28.75 29.20
CA VAL A 538 7.40 -29.14 28.27
C VAL A 538 8.63 -29.60 29.05
N LEU A 539 8.99 -28.91 30.14
CA LEU A 539 10.09 -29.32 31.01
C LEU A 539 9.83 -30.68 31.66
N ALA A 540 8.61 -30.95 32.12
CA ALA A 540 8.25 -32.26 32.67
C ALA A 540 8.45 -33.37 31.62
N SER A 541 7.97 -33.15 30.39
CA SER A 541 8.13 -34.09 29.29
C SER A 541 9.59 -34.34 28.94
N THR A 542 10.45 -33.31 28.98
CA THR A 542 11.88 -33.47 28.64
C THR A 542 12.66 -34.18 29.74
N LEU A 543 12.30 -33.98 31.01
CA LEU A 543 12.85 -34.74 32.14
C LEU A 543 12.51 -36.23 32.01
N VAL A 544 11.26 -36.58 31.68
CA VAL A 544 10.84 -37.96 31.43
C VAL A 544 11.67 -38.58 30.31
N LYS A 545 11.79 -37.90 29.15
CA LYS A 545 12.60 -38.37 28.01
C LYS A 545 14.06 -38.62 28.38
N MET A 546 14.68 -37.72 29.14
CA MET A 546 16.08 -37.89 29.58
C MET A 546 16.25 -39.10 30.51
N VAL A 547 15.31 -39.33 31.42
CA VAL A 547 15.32 -40.50 32.33
C VAL A 547 15.14 -41.80 31.55
N LEU A 548 14.18 -41.87 30.63
CA LEU A 548 13.94 -43.06 29.81
C LEU A 548 15.13 -43.37 28.90
N ARG A 549 15.73 -42.35 28.27
CA ARG A 549 16.97 -42.52 27.48
C ARG A 549 18.13 -43.01 28.34
N LEU A 550 18.31 -42.44 29.53
CA LEU A 550 19.36 -42.90 30.44
C LEU A 550 19.14 -44.36 30.88
N SER A 551 17.89 -44.79 31.02
CA SER A 551 17.51 -46.19 31.27
C SER A 551 18.01 -47.13 30.16
N LYS A 552 17.92 -46.71 28.89
CA LYS A 552 18.43 -47.47 27.74
C LYS A 552 19.95 -47.46 27.62
N ILE A 553 20.63 -46.39 28.04
CA ILE A 553 22.07 -46.17 27.81
C ILE A 553 22.94 -46.65 28.99
N SER A 554 22.52 -46.36 30.23
CA SER A 554 23.38 -46.51 31.40
C SER A 554 23.07 -47.77 32.20
N SER A 555 24.10 -48.54 32.53
CA SER A 555 24.00 -49.71 33.42
C SER A 555 23.94 -49.34 34.91
N ARG A 556 23.95 -48.04 35.25
CA ARG A 556 24.05 -47.51 36.61
C ARG A 556 22.68 -47.17 37.21
N THR A 557 22.13 -48.13 37.95
CA THR A 557 20.83 -47.99 38.62
C THR A 557 20.80 -46.93 39.73
N ASP A 558 21.95 -46.66 40.37
CA ASP A 558 22.11 -45.63 41.40
C ASP A 558 21.84 -44.23 40.85
N LEU A 559 22.45 -43.91 39.71
CA LEU A 559 22.31 -42.63 39.03
C LEU A 559 20.89 -42.44 38.48
N LEU A 560 20.34 -43.50 37.88
CA LEU A 560 18.99 -43.48 37.33
C LEU A 560 17.93 -43.22 38.41
N ASN A 561 18.03 -43.89 39.56
CA ASN A 561 17.10 -43.69 40.67
C ASN A 561 17.23 -42.29 41.28
N ALA A 562 18.45 -41.74 41.36
CA ALA A 562 18.68 -40.38 41.83
C ALA A 562 18.03 -39.34 40.88
N LEU A 563 18.20 -39.49 39.56
CA LEU A 563 17.61 -38.59 38.58
C LEU A 563 16.09 -38.75 38.48
N LYS A 564 15.56 -39.97 38.58
CA LYS A 564 14.10 -40.23 38.72
C LYS A 564 13.52 -39.46 39.92
N ALA A 565 14.14 -39.58 41.09
CA ALA A 565 13.69 -38.91 42.30
C ALA A 565 13.77 -37.38 42.19
N GLU A 566 14.87 -36.85 41.60
CA GLU A 566 15.02 -35.41 41.38
C GLU A 566 14.01 -34.87 40.35
N ALA A 567 13.73 -35.62 39.28
CA ALA A 567 12.72 -35.26 38.27
C ALA A 567 11.33 -35.11 38.91
N MET A 568 10.93 -36.10 39.71
CA MET A 568 9.65 -36.06 40.44
C MET A 568 9.61 -34.87 41.41
N LEU A 569 10.71 -34.58 42.09
CA LEU A 569 10.81 -33.42 42.98
C LEU A 569 10.64 -32.09 42.23
N ILE A 570 11.24 -31.95 41.05
CA ILE A 570 11.08 -30.77 40.18
C ILE A 570 9.61 -30.61 39.78
N MET A 571 8.98 -31.67 39.25
CA MET A 571 7.59 -31.63 38.78
C MET A 571 6.59 -31.31 39.89
N VAL A 572 6.71 -31.97 41.04
CA VAL A 572 5.86 -31.70 42.22
C VAL A 572 6.08 -30.29 42.76
N SER A 573 7.31 -29.78 42.69
CA SER A 573 7.59 -28.39 43.07
C SER A 573 6.90 -27.39 42.15
N ILE A 574 6.86 -27.65 40.84
CA ILE A 574 6.16 -26.78 39.86
C ILE A 574 4.66 -26.79 40.10
N LEU A 575 4.05 -27.96 40.36
CA LEU A 575 2.62 -28.06 40.69
C LEU A 575 2.28 -27.25 41.95
N ARG A 576 3.04 -27.44 43.04
CA ARG A 576 2.82 -26.73 44.30
C ARG A 576 3.03 -25.22 44.18
N VAL A 577 4.00 -24.78 43.38
CA VAL A 577 4.19 -23.36 43.10
C VAL A 577 3.02 -22.82 42.28
N GLY A 578 2.56 -23.56 41.28
CA GLY A 578 1.44 -23.15 40.42
C GLY A 578 0.09 -23.02 41.13
N GLU A 579 -0.10 -23.73 42.25
CA GLU A 579 -1.27 -23.61 43.13
C GLU A 579 -1.13 -22.48 44.17
N SER A 580 0.09 -21.98 44.40
CA SER A 580 0.38 -20.97 45.42
C SER A 580 0.01 -19.54 44.97
N SER A 581 -0.15 -18.63 45.92
CA SER A 581 -0.41 -17.19 45.67
C SER A 581 0.83 -16.40 45.21
N ILE A 582 2.01 -17.03 45.16
CA ILE A 582 3.28 -16.37 44.81
C ILE A 582 3.38 -16.11 43.30
N VAL A 583 2.66 -16.89 42.48
CA VAL A 583 2.71 -16.77 41.01
C VAL A 583 1.69 -15.75 40.52
N LYS A 584 2.07 -14.96 39.50
CA LYS A 584 1.19 -13.95 38.89
C LYS A 584 -0.10 -14.52 38.30
N LYS A 585 -0.06 -15.76 37.80
CA LYS A 585 -1.21 -16.52 37.28
C LYS A 585 -1.19 -17.90 37.93
N ARG A 586 -2.37 -18.47 38.20
CA ARG A 586 -2.47 -19.87 38.64
C ARG A 586 -2.25 -20.83 37.47
N ILE A 587 -1.81 -22.04 37.79
CA ILE A 587 -1.62 -23.10 36.80
C ILE A 587 -2.93 -23.46 36.10
N ASP A 588 -2.85 -23.63 34.78
CA ASP A 588 -3.97 -24.15 33.98
C ASP A 588 -4.16 -25.65 34.20
N GLU A 589 -5.41 -26.10 34.11
CA GLU A 589 -5.80 -27.49 34.37
C GLU A 589 -5.08 -28.48 33.43
N ASP A 590 -4.95 -28.14 32.13
CA ASP A 590 -4.26 -28.97 31.13
C ASP A 590 -2.76 -29.14 31.45
N SER A 591 -2.05 -28.05 31.77
CA SER A 591 -0.64 -28.15 32.17
C SER A 591 -0.46 -28.91 33.48
N ALA A 592 -1.37 -28.73 34.45
CA ALA A 592 -1.33 -29.47 35.71
C ALA A 592 -1.54 -30.98 35.48
N GLU A 593 -2.53 -31.35 34.67
CA GLU A 593 -2.83 -32.74 34.32
C GLU A 593 -1.68 -33.40 33.56
N ARG A 594 -1.06 -32.69 32.60
CA ARG A 594 0.13 -33.19 31.88
C ARG A 594 1.31 -33.42 32.81
N ILE A 595 1.62 -32.46 33.69
CA ILE A 595 2.74 -32.61 34.65
C ILE A 595 2.45 -33.77 35.61
N LEU A 596 1.21 -33.91 36.09
CA LEU A 596 0.81 -35.01 36.97
C LEU A 596 0.92 -36.37 36.26
N SER A 597 0.55 -36.44 34.98
CA SER A 597 0.70 -37.64 34.16
C SER A 597 2.19 -38.03 34.01
N CYS A 598 3.08 -37.06 33.77
CA CYS A 598 4.52 -37.28 33.76
C CYS A 598 5.06 -37.82 35.11
N VAL A 599 4.52 -37.35 36.24
CA VAL A 599 4.88 -37.88 37.57
C VAL A 599 4.42 -39.33 37.72
N ARG A 600 3.21 -39.67 37.25
CA ARG A 600 2.70 -41.05 37.28
C ARG A 600 3.58 -41.98 36.44
N PHE A 601 3.96 -41.56 35.23
CA PHE A 601 4.84 -42.34 34.36
C PHE A 601 6.21 -42.66 34.98
N LEU A 602 6.76 -41.77 35.81
CA LEU A 602 8.02 -42.03 36.51
C LEU A 602 7.86 -42.84 37.80
N SER A 603 6.65 -42.92 38.36
CA SER A 603 6.36 -43.61 39.61
C SER A 603 5.89 -45.06 39.41
N GLU A 604 5.30 -45.38 38.27
CA GLU A 604 4.79 -46.71 37.94
C GLU A 604 5.87 -47.55 37.25
N ASP A 605 6.66 -48.28 38.03
CA ASP A 605 7.62 -49.25 37.47
C ASP A 605 6.89 -50.55 37.07
N GLY A 606 6.85 -50.87 35.76
CA GLY A 606 6.88 -52.27 35.30
C GLY A 606 5.69 -52.88 34.55
N LYS A 607 4.69 -52.14 34.03
CA LYS A 607 3.66 -52.73 33.14
C LYS A 607 3.53 -52.11 31.75
N ASP A 608 3.77 -50.81 31.61
CA ASP A 608 3.62 -50.08 30.34
C ASP A 608 4.92 -49.41 29.87
N GLU A 609 6.08 -49.80 30.42
CA GLU A 609 7.38 -49.15 30.14
C GLU A 609 7.73 -49.18 28.64
N SER A 610 7.39 -50.25 27.92
CA SER A 610 7.60 -50.34 26.48
C SER A 610 6.71 -49.40 25.66
N LEU A 611 5.45 -49.22 26.09
CA LEU A 611 4.50 -48.31 25.42
C LEU A 611 4.86 -46.85 25.69
N ILE A 612 5.30 -46.54 26.90
CA ILE A 612 5.76 -45.20 27.29
C ILE A 612 7.06 -44.86 26.54
N ASP A 613 7.98 -45.81 26.42
CA ASP A 613 9.22 -45.65 25.65
C ASP A 613 8.95 -45.36 24.18
N GLU A 614 8.05 -46.13 23.54
CA GLU A 614 7.65 -45.94 22.15
C GLU A 614 7.01 -44.55 21.95
N ALA A 615 6.05 -44.20 22.81
CA ALA A 615 5.32 -42.93 22.74
C ALA A 615 6.23 -41.69 22.94
N PHE A 616 7.17 -41.73 23.90
CA PHE A 616 8.01 -40.56 24.21
C PHE A 616 9.31 -40.47 23.39
N LEU A 617 9.85 -41.58 22.87
CA LEU A 617 11.14 -41.59 22.18
C LEU A 617 11.04 -41.71 20.67
N ASP A 618 10.09 -42.50 20.16
CA ASP A 618 9.99 -42.88 18.76
C ASP A 618 8.84 -42.15 18.05
N ASP A 619 7.62 -42.19 18.60
CA ASP A 619 6.42 -41.56 17.99
C ASP A 619 6.57 -40.04 17.84
N THR A 620 7.12 -39.35 18.86
CA THR A 620 7.30 -37.89 18.78
C THR A 620 8.29 -37.49 17.70
N LYS A 621 9.29 -38.34 17.43
CA LYS A 621 10.29 -38.10 16.39
C LYS A 621 9.71 -38.41 15.01
N GLU A 622 8.94 -39.49 14.89
CA GLU A 622 8.30 -39.86 13.63
C GLU A 622 7.25 -38.84 13.20
N ALA A 623 6.37 -38.39 14.11
CA ALA A 623 5.40 -37.35 13.84
C ALA A 623 6.06 -36.06 13.32
N TYR A 624 7.21 -35.67 13.90
CA TYR A 624 7.95 -34.50 13.44
C TYR A 624 8.60 -34.72 12.06
N LYS A 625 9.14 -35.92 11.77
CA LYS A 625 9.65 -36.24 10.43
C LYS A 625 8.56 -36.16 9.37
N GLN A 626 7.36 -36.67 9.67
CA GLN A 626 6.21 -36.60 8.77
C GLN A 626 5.79 -35.15 8.52
N GLN A 627 5.78 -34.31 9.56
CA GLN A 627 5.52 -32.87 9.42
C GLN A 627 6.53 -32.19 8.48
N LEU A 628 7.83 -32.45 8.65
CA LEU A 628 8.86 -31.87 7.79
C LEU A 628 8.77 -32.34 6.33
N ALA A 629 8.40 -33.62 6.13
CA ALA A 629 8.20 -34.15 4.78
C ALA A 629 7.02 -33.47 4.07
N LEU A 630 5.92 -33.24 4.79
CA LEU A 630 4.75 -32.54 4.27
C LEU A 630 5.07 -31.07 3.94
N GLU A 631 5.76 -30.36 4.82
CA GLU A 631 6.19 -28.97 4.59
C GLU A 631 7.10 -28.87 3.35
N ALA A 632 8.06 -29.79 3.21
CA ALA A 632 8.95 -29.84 2.04
C ALA A 632 8.19 -30.16 0.74
N GLN A 633 7.15 -30.99 0.79
CA GLN A 633 6.31 -31.29 -0.38
C GLN A 633 5.48 -30.07 -0.79
N GLN A 634 4.84 -29.39 0.17
CA GLN A 634 4.08 -28.17 -0.11
C GLN A 634 4.94 -27.06 -0.71
N GLN A 635 6.19 -26.93 -0.28
CA GLN A 635 7.11 -25.95 -0.83
C GLN A 635 7.47 -26.27 -2.29
N LYS A 636 7.73 -27.54 -2.60
CA LYS A 636 7.95 -28.00 -3.98
C LYS A 636 6.71 -27.79 -4.87
N ASP A 637 5.52 -28.07 -4.35
CA ASP A 637 4.28 -27.88 -5.09
C ASP A 637 4.03 -26.39 -5.43
N LYS A 638 4.40 -25.48 -4.51
CA LYS A 638 4.36 -24.02 -4.77
C LYS A 638 5.38 -23.59 -5.83
N GLU A 639 6.61 -24.09 -5.75
CA GLU A 639 7.64 -23.82 -6.76
C GLU A 639 7.20 -24.34 -8.15
N LEU A 640 6.63 -25.55 -8.20
CA LEU A 640 6.05 -26.13 -9.41
C LEU A 640 4.89 -25.30 -9.96
N ALA A 641 3.99 -24.82 -9.11
CA ALA A 641 2.88 -23.97 -9.53
C ALA A 641 3.36 -22.62 -10.09
N ASN A 642 4.38 -22.00 -9.47
CA ASN A 642 5.01 -20.79 -10.00
C ASN A 642 5.66 -21.05 -11.37
N LEU A 643 6.39 -22.16 -11.50
CA LEU A 643 6.97 -22.58 -12.77
C LEU A 643 5.90 -22.81 -13.84
N GLN A 644 4.76 -23.40 -13.49
CA GLN A 644 3.65 -23.61 -14.42
C GLN A 644 2.97 -22.31 -14.84
N ASN A 645 2.80 -21.36 -13.92
CA ASN A 645 2.21 -20.05 -14.25
C ASN A 645 3.12 -19.22 -15.17
N ASN A 646 4.43 -19.41 -15.08
CA ASN A 646 5.43 -18.71 -15.89
C ASN A 646 5.87 -19.49 -17.14
N ALA A 647 5.46 -20.75 -17.29
CA ALA A 647 5.82 -21.58 -18.43
C ALA A 647 4.90 -21.28 -19.62
N GLU A 648 5.45 -20.65 -20.66
CA GLU A 648 4.80 -20.63 -21.98
C GLU A 648 4.80 -22.04 -22.58
N GLN A 649 3.63 -22.47 -23.07
CA GLN A 649 3.46 -23.81 -23.61
C GLN A 649 4.16 -23.91 -24.97
N VAL A 650 4.92 -24.98 -25.22
CA VAL A 650 5.74 -25.14 -26.45
C VAL A 650 4.91 -25.05 -27.75
N ASP A 651 3.61 -25.34 -27.67
CA ASP A 651 2.67 -25.33 -28.79
C ASP A 651 1.91 -23.99 -28.93
N ASP A 652 2.16 -22.99 -28.07
CA ASP A 652 1.58 -21.67 -28.25
C ASP A 652 2.10 -21.05 -29.55
N ALA A 653 1.17 -20.64 -30.40
CA ALA A 653 1.50 -20.13 -31.73
C ALA A 653 2.32 -18.84 -31.60
N ILE A 654 3.56 -18.87 -32.10
CA ILE A 654 4.42 -17.68 -32.21
C ILE A 654 3.69 -16.66 -33.09
N VAL A 655 3.15 -15.61 -32.47
CA VAL A 655 2.46 -14.53 -33.19
C VAL A 655 3.50 -13.62 -33.82
N PHE A 656 3.79 -13.85 -35.09
CA PHE A 656 4.61 -12.93 -35.87
C PHE A 656 3.85 -11.60 -36.05
N ARG A 657 4.31 -10.55 -35.38
CA ARG A 657 3.74 -9.18 -35.41
C ARG A 657 3.47 -8.67 -36.83
N GLN A 658 4.29 -9.08 -37.80
CA GLN A 658 4.20 -8.68 -39.21
C GLN A 658 3.09 -9.41 -40.00
N LEU A 659 2.56 -10.51 -39.47
CA LEU A 659 1.49 -11.32 -40.06
C LEU A 659 0.14 -11.14 -39.35
N SER A 660 0.10 -10.30 -38.31
CA SER A 660 -1.13 -9.89 -37.64
C SER A 660 -1.91 -8.92 -38.54
N THR A 661 -3.17 -9.23 -38.83
CA THR A 661 -4.08 -8.35 -39.58
C THR A 661 -4.24 -7.02 -38.84
N LYS A 662 -4.15 -5.90 -39.57
CA LYS A 662 -4.11 -4.52 -39.06
C LYS A 662 -5.11 -4.20 -37.91
N ASP A 663 -6.31 -4.77 -37.93
CA ASP A 663 -7.32 -4.52 -36.88
C ASP A 663 -6.96 -5.04 -35.48
N LYS A 664 -6.04 -6.01 -35.36
CA LYS A 664 -5.57 -6.50 -34.05
C LYS A 664 -4.37 -5.72 -33.51
N VAL A 665 -3.74 -4.86 -34.31
CA VAL A 665 -2.52 -4.14 -33.91
C VAL A 665 -2.86 -2.93 -33.05
N GLU A 666 -3.96 -2.24 -33.34
CA GLU A 666 -4.38 -1.05 -32.57
C GLU A 666 -4.85 -1.41 -31.14
N ASP A 667 -5.46 -2.58 -30.95
CA ASP A 667 -5.95 -3.04 -29.64
C ASP A 667 -4.79 -3.50 -28.73
N VAL A 668 -3.70 -3.99 -29.32
CA VAL A 668 -2.51 -4.48 -28.59
C VAL A 668 -1.60 -3.32 -28.17
N ASP A 669 -1.43 -2.30 -29.00
CA ASP A 669 -0.61 -1.13 -28.64
C ASP A 669 -1.22 -0.32 -27.47
N GLN A 670 -2.56 -0.29 -27.33
CA GLN A 670 -3.22 0.26 -26.12
C GLN A 670 -3.10 -0.67 -24.91
N GLN A 671 -3.06 -1.98 -25.13
CA GLN A 671 -2.85 -2.99 -24.08
C GLN A 671 -1.44 -2.92 -23.50
N ASP A 672 -0.42 -2.72 -24.33
CA ASP A 672 0.98 -2.58 -23.90
C ASP A 672 1.21 -1.27 -23.14
N LEU A 673 0.56 -0.17 -23.54
CA LEU A 673 0.60 1.11 -22.79
C LEU A 673 -0.11 1.02 -21.43
N THR A 674 -1.12 0.17 -21.29
CA THR A 674 -1.84 -0.04 -20.01
C THR A 674 -1.18 -1.08 -19.11
N LEU A 675 -0.51 -2.08 -19.69
CA LEU A 675 0.39 -3.00 -18.99
C LEU A 675 1.65 -2.29 -18.46
N ALA A 676 2.20 -1.34 -19.24
CA ALA A 676 3.31 -0.48 -18.81
C ALA A 676 2.97 0.43 -17.62
N ALA A 677 1.68 0.64 -17.32
CA ALA A 677 1.18 1.37 -16.16
C ALA A 677 0.91 0.47 -14.94
N GLY A 678 1.28 -0.81 -14.98
CA GLY A 678 1.18 -1.74 -13.83
C GLY A 678 -0.19 -2.39 -13.63
N ASN A 679 -1.10 -2.30 -14.62
CA ASN A 679 -2.40 -2.98 -14.54
C ASN A 679 -2.38 -4.30 -15.31
N THR A 680 -2.48 -5.42 -14.59
CA THR A 680 -2.79 -6.73 -15.15
C THR A 680 -4.22 -6.74 -15.69
N VAL A 681 -4.37 -6.56 -17.01
CA VAL A 681 -5.69 -6.71 -17.64
C VAL A 681 -5.97 -8.20 -17.79
N VAL A 682 -6.71 -8.76 -16.82
CA VAL A 682 -7.35 -10.07 -16.97
C VAL A 682 -8.21 -10.00 -18.23
N LYS A 683 -8.04 -10.93 -19.18
CA LYS A 683 -8.91 -11.05 -20.36
C LYS A 683 -10.35 -11.25 -19.88
N GLU A 684 -11.14 -10.18 -19.89
CA GLU A 684 -12.55 -10.25 -19.51
C GLU A 684 -13.35 -10.97 -20.60
N ASP A 685 -13.92 -12.11 -20.23
CA ASP A 685 -14.76 -12.95 -21.07
C ASP A 685 -16.02 -12.21 -21.56
N LEU A 686 -16.51 -12.45 -22.79
CA LEU A 686 -17.64 -11.70 -23.37
C LEU A 686 -18.91 -11.78 -22.49
N SER A 687 -19.08 -12.91 -21.82
CA SER A 687 -20.17 -13.17 -20.85
C SER A 687 -20.09 -12.28 -19.60
N SER A 688 -18.89 -11.85 -19.19
CA SER A 688 -18.73 -10.95 -18.03
C SER A 688 -19.07 -9.51 -18.40
N ARG A 689 -18.78 -9.08 -19.65
CA ARG A 689 -19.17 -7.76 -20.17
C ARG A 689 -20.68 -7.58 -20.21
N LEU A 690 -21.43 -8.61 -20.62
CA LEU A 690 -22.89 -8.55 -20.69
C LEU A 690 -23.54 -8.48 -19.29
N LYS A 691 -22.95 -9.09 -18.26
CA LYS A 691 -23.43 -8.98 -16.87
C LYS A 691 -23.28 -7.57 -16.28
N LYS A 692 -22.38 -6.75 -16.83
CA LYS A 692 -22.12 -5.37 -16.38
C LYS A 692 -23.05 -4.33 -17.02
N ILE A 693 -23.89 -4.72 -17.97
CA ILE A 693 -24.93 -3.86 -18.55
C ILE A 693 -26.14 -3.89 -17.61
N LYS A 694 -26.52 -2.73 -17.07
CA LYS A 694 -27.72 -2.56 -16.25
C LYS A 694 -28.73 -1.67 -16.95
N GLN A 695 -29.95 -2.14 -17.04
CA GLN A 695 -31.08 -1.39 -17.56
C GLN A 695 -31.50 -0.32 -16.55
N LEU A 696 -31.63 0.95 -16.98
CA LEU A 696 -31.96 2.08 -16.11
C LEU A 696 -33.41 2.57 -16.26
N THR A 697 -34.02 2.41 -17.44
CA THR A 697 -35.44 2.75 -17.67
C THR A 697 -36.22 1.58 -18.27
N GLY A 698 -37.54 1.63 -18.15
CA GLY A 698 -38.43 0.61 -18.70
C GLY A 698 -38.59 0.76 -20.22
N PHE A 699 -39.01 -0.31 -20.90
CA PHE A 699 -39.32 -0.27 -22.33
C PHE A 699 -40.57 0.56 -22.68
N SER A 700 -41.32 1.03 -21.68
CA SER A 700 -42.51 1.86 -21.86
C SER A 700 -42.24 3.35 -21.66
N ASP A 701 -41.02 3.71 -21.26
CA ASP A 701 -40.64 5.10 -21.04
C ASP A 701 -40.29 5.79 -22.39
N PRO A 702 -40.58 7.11 -22.53
CA PRO A 702 -40.27 7.85 -23.76
C PRO A 702 -38.79 7.82 -24.16
N VAL A 703 -37.90 7.69 -23.17
CA VAL A 703 -36.46 7.56 -23.33
C VAL A 703 -36.00 6.24 -22.70
N TYR A 704 -35.45 5.37 -23.52
CA TYR A 704 -34.80 4.15 -23.04
C TYR A 704 -33.34 4.43 -22.71
N ALA A 705 -32.90 3.97 -21.53
CA ALA A 705 -31.54 4.14 -21.04
C ALA A 705 -30.99 2.81 -20.51
N GLU A 706 -29.79 2.45 -20.98
CA GLU A 706 -29.00 1.36 -20.42
C GLU A 706 -27.59 1.87 -20.09
N ALA A 707 -27.05 1.43 -18.96
CA ALA A 707 -25.72 1.83 -18.52
C ALA A 707 -24.79 0.63 -18.46
N TYR A 708 -23.61 0.79 -19.06
CA TYR A 708 -22.48 -0.10 -18.90
C TYR A 708 -21.55 0.45 -17.83
N VAL A 709 -21.37 -0.30 -16.75
CA VAL A 709 -20.54 0.10 -15.61
C VAL A 709 -19.14 -0.48 -15.78
N LYS A 710 -18.14 0.38 -15.85
CA LYS A 710 -16.73 -0.02 -15.87
C LYS A 710 -16.02 0.57 -14.65
N VAL A 711 -15.54 -0.32 -13.80
CA VAL A 711 -14.80 0.00 -12.58
C VAL A 711 -13.31 -0.04 -12.86
N HIS A 712 -12.61 1.07 -12.61
CA HIS A 712 -11.17 1.23 -12.82
C HIS A 712 -10.53 1.83 -11.57
N GLN A 713 -10.05 0.98 -10.66
CA GLN A 713 -9.40 1.35 -9.39
C GLN A 713 -10.16 2.39 -8.55
N PHE A 714 -10.03 3.68 -8.87
CA PHE A 714 -10.64 4.82 -8.17
C PHE A 714 -11.80 5.47 -8.94
N ASP A 715 -12.00 5.12 -10.21
CA ASP A 715 -12.99 5.73 -11.08
C ASP A 715 -14.01 4.69 -11.56
N VAL A 716 -15.30 5.01 -11.39
CA VAL A 716 -16.41 4.29 -12.00
C VAL A 716 -16.85 5.07 -13.23
N THR A 717 -16.55 4.53 -14.39
CA THR A 717 -17.03 5.08 -15.67
C THR A 717 -18.38 4.45 -15.99
N LEU A 718 -19.41 5.29 -16.07
CA LEU A 718 -20.74 4.93 -16.54
C LEU A 718 -20.85 5.32 -18.00
N ASP A 719 -21.19 4.35 -18.83
CA ASP A 719 -21.43 4.58 -20.24
C ASP A 719 -22.89 4.30 -20.55
N VAL A 720 -23.64 5.38 -20.77
CA VAL A 720 -25.10 5.39 -20.82
C VAL A 720 -25.52 5.54 -22.27
N LEU A 721 -26.19 4.51 -22.79
CA LEU A 721 -26.85 4.58 -24.09
C LEU A 721 -28.27 5.08 -23.87
N LEU A 722 -28.58 6.21 -24.51
CA LEU A 722 -29.89 6.84 -24.51
C LEU A 722 -30.54 6.63 -25.88
N VAL A 723 -31.77 6.13 -25.90
CA VAL A 723 -32.54 5.88 -27.12
C VAL A 723 -33.87 6.60 -27.03
N ASN A 724 -34.13 7.48 -27.99
CA ASN A 724 -35.42 8.14 -28.11
C ASN A 724 -36.43 7.17 -28.71
N GLN A 725 -37.43 6.74 -27.96
CA GLN A 725 -38.47 5.86 -28.48
C GLN A 725 -39.61 6.62 -29.16
N THR A 726 -39.65 7.94 -29.03
CA THR A 726 -40.72 8.79 -29.57
C THR A 726 -40.48 9.17 -31.03
N THR A 727 -41.56 9.61 -31.69
CA THR A 727 -41.55 10.12 -33.06
C THR A 727 -41.16 11.60 -33.15
N SER A 728 -40.92 12.27 -32.02
CA SER A 728 -40.52 13.69 -31.95
C SER A 728 -39.05 13.85 -31.54
N THR A 729 -38.42 14.94 -31.96
CA THR A 729 -37.07 15.31 -31.50
C THR A 729 -37.11 15.73 -30.03
N LEU A 730 -36.32 15.10 -29.18
CA LEU A 730 -36.13 15.51 -27.79
C LEU A 730 -35.08 16.61 -27.75
N ARG A 731 -35.44 17.77 -27.16
CA ARG A 731 -34.56 18.94 -27.08
C ARG A 731 -33.94 19.07 -25.70
N ASN A 732 -32.70 19.55 -25.65
CA ASN A 732 -31.95 19.83 -24.44
C ASN A 732 -31.92 18.65 -23.45
N LEU A 733 -31.79 17.42 -23.97
CA LEU A 733 -31.77 16.24 -23.13
C LEU A 733 -30.51 16.28 -22.26
N SER A 734 -30.71 16.32 -20.96
CA SER A 734 -29.71 16.33 -19.90
C SER A 734 -29.83 15.07 -19.05
N LEU A 735 -28.71 14.50 -18.66
CA LEU A 735 -28.63 13.37 -17.75
C LEU A 735 -27.96 13.88 -16.46
N GLU A 736 -28.67 13.85 -15.33
CA GLU A 736 -28.07 14.24 -14.05
C GLU A 736 -27.93 13.02 -13.16
N PHE A 737 -26.72 12.84 -12.60
CA PHE A 737 -26.45 11.83 -11.60
C PHE A 737 -26.29 12.48 -10.23
N ALA A 738 -26.91 11.87 -9.24
CA ALA A 738 -26.73 12.16 -7.83
C ALA A 738 -26.22 10.89 -7.14
N THR A 739 -25.28 11.03 -6.22
CA THR A 739 -24.65 9.90 -5.55
C THR A 739 -24.96 9.92 -4.06
N LEU A 740 -25.06 8.73 -3.47
CA LEU A 740 -25.15 8.52 -2.03
C LEU A 740 -23.98 7.67 -1.57
N GLY A 741 -23.36 8.10 -0.48
CA GLY A 741 -22.08 7.59 0.02
C GLY A 741 -20.89 8.41 -0.47
N ASP A 742 -19.71 7.82 -0.37
CA ASP A 742 -18.40 8.42 -0.69
C ASP A 742 -18.07 8.37 -2.20
N LEU A 743 -19.06 8.73 -3.02
CA LEU A 743 -18.95 8.82 -4.47
C LEU A 743 -19.11 10.28 -4.90
N LYS A 744 -18.22 10.78 -5.75
CA LYS A 744 -18.28 12.14 -6.29
C LYS A 744 -18.35 12.11 -7.81
N VAL A 745 -19.44 12.66 -8.35
CA VAL A 745 -19.57 12.89 -9.79
C VAL A 745 -18.57 13.97 -10.21
N VAL A 746 -17.65 13.63 -11.12
CA VAL A 746 -16.58 14.53 -11.59
C VAL A 746 -17.03 15.28 -12.83
N ASP A 747 -17.69 14.57 -13.74
CA ASP A 747 -18.13 15.12 -15.02
C ASP A 747 -19.65 15.23 -15.09
N LYS A 748 -20.16 16.35 -15.61
CA LYS A 748 -21.58 16.54 -15.85
C LYS A 748 -21.80 16.48 -17.36
N PRO A 749 -22.59 15.51 -17.86
CA PRO A 749 -22.75 15.35 -19.29
C PRO A 749 -23.45 16.58 -19.91
N THR A 750 -22.96 16.98 -21.07
CA THR A 750 -23.50 18.12 -21.82
C THR A 750 -24.88 17.81 -22.38
N THR A 751 -25.75 18.82 -22.47
CA THR A 751 -27.08 18.67 -23.07
C THR A 751 -27.00 18.41 -24.57
N GLN A 752 -27.84 17.50 -25.08
CA GLN A 752 -27.85 17.11 -26.48
C GLN A 752 -29.28 16.98 -27.03
N ASN A 753 -29.44 17.17 -28.34
CA ASN A 753 -30.72 17.00 -29.03
C ASN A 753 -30.73 15.63 -29.73
N ILE A 754 -31.71 14.78 -29.41
CA ILE A 754 -31.83 13.45 -30.00
C ILE A 754 -33.02 13.42 -30.98
N GLY A 755 -32.74 13.01 -32.22
CA GLY A 755 -33.75 12.83 -33.25
C GLY A 755 -34.76 11.71 -32.95
N PRO A 756 -35.89 11.62 -33.67
CA PRO A 756 -36.85 10.51 -33.54
C PRO A 756 -36.16 9.17 -33.78
N HIS A 757 -36.38 8.18 -32.90
CA HIS A 757 -35.70 6.87 -32.97
C HIS A 757 -34.16 6.92 -33.01
N GLY A 758 -33.57 8.07 -32.68
CA GLY A 758 -32.13 8.25 -32.59
C GLY A 758 -31.57 7.70 -31.28
N PHE A 759 -30.29 7.37 -31.28
CA PHE A 759 -29.55 6.98 -30.10
C PHE A 759 -28.38 7.92 -29.87
N HIS A 760 -28.01 8.10 -28.60
CA HIS A 760 -26.86 8.90 -28.19
C HIS A 760 -26.17 8.21 -27.02
N ARG A 761 -24.84 8.23 -27.02
CA ARG A 761 -24.02 7.58 -25.99
C ARG A 761 -23.32 8.65 -25.17
N VAL A 762 -23.49 8.59 -23.86
CA VAL A 762 -22.96 9.55 -22.90
C VAL A 762 -22.08 8.82 -21.91
N GLN A 763 -20.83 9.26 -21.78
CA GLN A 763 -19.92 8.75 -20.78
C GLN A 763 -19.86 9.72 -19.60
N THR A 764 -19.95 9.21 -18.38
CA THR A 764 -19.82 9.99 -17.14
C THR A 764 -18.90 9.27 -16.17
N THR A 765 -17.94 10.00 -15.61
CA THR A 765 -16.99 9.45 -14.64
C THR A 765 -17.36 9.87 -13.23
N ILE A 766 -17.47 8.88 -12.35
CA ILE A 766 -17.74 9.05 -10.91
C ILE A 766 -16.51 8.58 -10.16
N LYS A 767 -15.93 9.47 -9.35
CA LYS A 767 -14.76 9.16 -8.54
C LYS A 767 -15.18 8.56 -7.20
N VAL A 768 -14.56 7.46 -6.84
CA VAL A 768 -14.74 6.76 -5.57
C VAL A 768 -13.69 7.23 -4.59
N THR A 769 -14.10 7.74 -3.42
CA THR A 769 -13.16 8.18 -2.38
C THR A 769 -12.89 7.14 -1.31
N SER A 770 -13.79 6.17 -1.12
CA SER A 770 -13.67 5.09 -0.13
C SER A 770 -14.27 3.78 -0.67
N ALA A 771 -13.81 2.64 -0.15
CA ALA A 771 -14.35 1.31 -0.47
C ALA A 771 -15.68 1.06 0.27
N ASP A 772 -16.68 1.90 0.00
CA ASP A 772 -18.02 1.77 0.58
C ASP A 772 -19.04 1.42 -0.50
N THR A 773 -20.14 0.79 -0.10
CA THR A 773 -21.25 0.51 -1.01
C THR A 773 -21.92 1.82 -1.43
N GLY A 774 -21.67 2.23 -2.66
CA GLY A 774 -22.23 3.45 -3.23
C GLY A 774 -23.49 3.18 -4.05
N VAL A 775 -24.47 4.08 -3.92
CA VAL A 775 -25.68 4.09 -4.76
C VAL A 775 -25.66 5.32 -5.64
N ILE A 776 -25.84 5.11 -6.94
CA ILE A 776 -25.92 6.20 -7.92
C ILE A 776 -27.37 6.30 -8.38
N PHE A 777 -27.95 7.46 -8.14
CA PHE A 777 -29.26 7.86 -8.63
C PHE A 777 -29.08 8.73 -9.87
N GLY A 778 -30.04 8.71 -10.77
CA GLY A 778 -30.05 9.69 -11.85
C GLY A 778 -31.43 9.99 -12.37
N ASN A 779 -31.51 11.08 -13.11
CA ASN A 779 -32.70 11.50 -13.83
C ASN A 779 -32.32 11.97 -15.24
N ILE A 780 -33.26 11.82 -16.16
CA ILE A 780 -33.17 12.39 -17.51
C ILE A 780 -34.16 13.54 -17.56
N VAL A 781 -33.68 14.73 -17.90
CA VAL A 781 -34.50 15.93 -18.07
C VAL A 781 -34.45 16.32 -19.54
N TYR A 782 -35.61 16.53 -20.16
CA TYR A 782 -35.69 17.05 -21.52
C TYR A 782 -36.89 17.98 -21.70
N ASP A 783 -36.78 18.87 -22.68
CA ASP A 783 -37.82 19.84 -22.98
C ASP A 783 -38.92 19.20 -23.85
N GLY A 784 -40.17 19.41 -23.47
CA GLY A 784 -41.34 18.96 -24.22
C GLY A 784 -41.58 19.75 -25.52
N GLN A 785 -42.74 19.53 -26.14
CA GLN A 785 -43.12 20.24 -27.37
C GLN A 785 -43.41 21.74 -27.14
N HIS A 786 -43.65 22.13 -25.88
CA HIS A 786 -43.81 23.51 -25.43
C HIS A 786 -42.66 23.89 -24.51
N ALA A 787 -42.09 25.10 -24.67
CA ALA A 787 -40.89 25.54 -23.98
C ALA A 787 -41.00 25.67 -22.44
N ASP A 788 -42.21 25.51 -21.88
CA ASP A 788 -42.49 25.60 -20.44
C ASP A 788 -42.67 24.23 -19.76
N GLU A 789 -42.65 23.11 -20.51
CA GLU A 789 -42.84 21.76 -19.96
C GLU A 789 -41.52 20.97 -19.95
N ASN A 790 -40.88 20.89 -18.79
CA ASN A 790 -39.74 20.00 -18.56
C ASN A 790 -40.24 18.62 -18.14
N THR A 791 -39.98 17.59 -18.95
CA THR A 791 -40.31 16.21 -18.59
C THR A 791 -39.11 15.55 -17.90
N ILE A 792 -39.36 14.86 -16.79
CA ILE A 792 -38.33 14.21 -15.98
C ILE A 792 -38.61 12.70 -15.93
N VAL A 793 -37.63 11.89 -16.33
CA VAL A 793 -37.65 10.43 -16.19
C VAL A 793 -36.65 10.05 -15.10
N ILE A 794 -37.12 9.35 -14.07
CA ILE A 794 -36.28 8.89 -12.96
C ILE A 794 -35.66 7.54 -13.34
N LEU A 795 -34.35 7.42 -13.17
CA LEU A 795 -33.60 6.20 -13.49
C LEU A 795 -33.62 5.23 -12.31
N SER A 796 -33.51 3.94 -12.60
CA SER A 796 -33.29 2.91 -11.59
C SER A 796 -31.96 3.10 -10.86
N ASP A 797 -31.95 2.83 -9.57
CA ASP A 797 -30.77 2.92 -8.71
C ASP A 797 -29.67 1.96 -9.19
N LEU A 798 -28.45 2.49 -9.25
CA LEU A 798 -27.27 1.73 -9.64
C LEU A 798 -26.40 1.46 -8.41
N HIS A 799 -26.43 0.21 -7.94
CA HIS A 799 -25.52 -0.27 -6.91
C HIS A 799 -24.15 -0.64 -7.50
N VAL A 800 -23.09 -0.02 -6.97
CA VAL A 800 -21.70 -0.40 -7.23
C VAL A 800 -21.30 -1.46 -6.19
N ASP A 801 -20.90 -2.65 -6.65
CA ASP A 801 -20.49 -3.74 -5.73
C ASP A 801 -19.06 -3.49 -5.23
N ILE A 802 -18.85 -3.67 -3.93
CA ILE A 802 -17.55 -3.52 -3.28
C ILE A 802 -16.56 -4.61 -3.72
N MET A 803 -17.08 -5.76 -4.16
CA MET A 803 -16.29 -6.95 -4.48
C MET A 803 -15.29 -6.74 -5.62
N ASP A 804 -15.57 -5.79 -6.52
CA ASP A 804 -14.67 -5.44 -7.62
C ASP A 804 -13.38 -4.74 -7.12
N TYR A 805 -13.40 -4.19 -5.90
CA TYR A 805 -12.25 -3.51 -5.29
C TYR A 805 -11.42 -4.41 -4.38
N ILE A 806 -11.94 -5.56 -3.94
CA ILE A 806 -11.29 -6.44 -2.95
C ILE A 806 -10.47 -7.50 -3.67
N LYS A 807 -9.16 -7.52 -3.38
CA LYS A 807 -8.22 -8.51 -3.90
C LYS A 807 -7.77 -9.46 -2.79
N PRO A 808 -7.56 -10.75 -3.10
CA PRO A 808 -7.02 -11.70 -2.15
C PRO A 808 -5.58 -11.29 -1.77
N ALA A 809 -5.27 -11.33 -0.48
CA ALA A 809 -3.95 -11.01 0.05
C ALA A 809 -3.55 -12.02 1.12
N THR A 810 -2.25 -12.15 1.39
CA THR A 810 -1.71 -13.03 2.43
C THR A 810 -0.95 -12.23 3.48
N CYS A 811 -1.07 -12.59 4.75
CA CYS A 811 -0.26 -12.04 5.84
C CYS A 811 0.20 -13.14 6.80
N THR A 812 1.24 -12.88 7.57
CA THR A 812 1.70 -13.82 8.61
C THR A 812 0.74 -13.83 9.80
N GLU A 813 0.73 -14.92 10.59
CA GLU A 813 -0.14 -15.03 11.76
C GLU A 813 0.16 -13.95 12.82
N ALA A 814 1.44 -13.59 12.99
CA ALA A 814 1.86 -12.53 13.91
C ALA A 814 1.31 -11.15 13.47
N GLN A 815 1.41 -10.84 12.17
CA GLN A 815 0.83 -9.62 11.60
C GLN A 815 -0.69 -9.62 11.72
N PHE A 816 -1.36 -10.76 11.44
CA PHE A 816 -2.80 -10.90 11.61
C PHE A 816 -3.24 -10.56 13.03
N ARG A 817 -2.57 -11.12 14.05
CA ARG A 817 -2.89 -10.85 15.47
C ARG A 817 -2.65 -9.40 15.86
N LYS A 818 -1.61 -8.76 15.31
CA LYS A 818 -1.34 -7.34 15.53
C LYS A 818 -2.46 -6.48 14.93
N MET A 819 -2.76 -6.68 13.64
CA MET A 819 -3.82 -5.94 12.93
C MET A 819 -5.21 -6.20 13.54
N TRP A 820 -5.48 -7.43 13.98
CA TRP A 820 -6.73 -7.80 14.63
C TRP A 820 -7.00 -7.00 15.91
N ASN A 821 -5.95 -6.71 16.69
CA ASN A 821 -6.06 -5.89 17.90
C ASN A 821 -6.10 -4.39 17.61
N GLU A 822 -5.49 -3.96 16.50
CA GLU A 822 -5.45 -2.56 16.07
C GLU A 822 -6.79 -2.10 15.45
N PHE A 823 -7.53 -3.00 14.81
CA PHE A 823 -8.77 -2.63 14.11
C PHE A 823 -9.93 -2.40 15.09
N GLU A 824 -10.51 -1.20 15.00
CA GLU A 824 -11.58 -0.72 15.89
C GLU A 824 -12.95 -1.25 15.48
N TRP A 825 -13.22 -1.39 14.17
CA TRP A 825 -14.53 -1.80 13.68
C TRP A 825 -14.63 -3.31 13.57
N GLU A 826 -15.65 -3.87 14.22
CA GLU A 826 -15.98 -5.29 14.17
C GLU A 826 -17.44 -5.50 13.77
N ASN A 827 -17.68 -6.36 12.79
CA ASN A 827 -19.00 -6.86 12.44
C ASN A 827 -19.09 -8.37 12.70
N LYS A 828 -20.05 -8.80 13.52
CA LYS A 828 -20.28 -10.21 13.86
C LYS A 828 -21.57 -10.70 13.19
N ILE A 829 -21.42 -11.58 12.22
CA ILE A 829 -22.51 -12.17 11.44
C ILE A 829 -22.77 -13.57 11.96
N SER A 830 -24.03 -13.92 12.23
CA SER A 830 -24.41 -15.28 12.59
C SER A 830 -24.80 -16.04 11.32
N VAL A 831 -24.15 -17.17 11.10
CA VAL A 831 -24.35 -18.03 9.94
C VAL A 831 -25.27 -19.18 10.33
N LYS A 832 -26.28 -19.41 9.49
CA LYS A 832 -27.09 -20.64 9.48
C LYS A 832 -27.19 -21.09 8.04
N SER A 833 -26.60 -22.24 7.72
CA SER A 833 -26.57 -22.80 6.36
C SER A 833 -26.94 -24.28 6.39
N ASN A 834 -27.57 -24.76 5.31
CA ASN A 834 -28.01 -26.15 5.16
C ASN A 834 -27.08 -26.98 4.25
N LEU A 835 -25.82 -26.55 4.05
CA LEU A 835 -24.85 -27.33 3.26
C LEU A 835 -24.43 -28.61 3.98
N ALA A 836 -24.03 -29.61 3.21
CA ALA A 836 -23.65 -30.93 3.72
C ALA A 836 -22.28 -30.91 4.41
N THR A 837 -21.35 -30.09 3.90
CA THR A 837 -19.94 -30.10 4.29
C THR A 837 -19.48 -28.71 4.71
N LEU A 838 -18.73 -28.61 5.82
CA LEU A 838 -18.12 -27.34 6.28
C LEU A 838 -17.13 -26.77 5.24
N LYS A 839 -16.47 -27.64 4.49
CA LYS A 839 -15.54 -27.28 3.40
C LYS A 839 -16.23 -26.55 2.25
N GLU A 840 -17.37 -27.07 1.80
CA GLU A 840 -18.15 -26.44 0.71
C GLU A 840 -18.60 -25.03 1.11
N TYR A 841 -19.00 -24.84 2.36
CA TYR A 841 -19.33 -23.51 2.88
C TYR A 841 -18.12 -22.57 2.88
N LEU A 842 -16.94 -23.07 3.28
CA LEU A 842 -15.70 -22.28 3.23
C LEU A 842 -15.35 -21.90 1.79
N ASP A 843 -15.42 -22.83 0.83
CA ASP A 843 -15.11 -22.56 -0.57
C ASP A 843 -16.09 -21.55 -1.19
N GLU A 844 -17.40 -21.66 -0.92
CA GLU A 844 -18.42 -20.70 -1.35
C GLU A 844 -18.21 -19.31 -0.69
N LEU A 845 -17.78 -19.29 0.57
CA LEU A 845 -17.42 -18.05 1.27
C LEU A 845 -16.18 -17.39 0.66
N LEU A 846 -15.15 -18.16 0.31
CA LEU A 846 -13.93 -17.65 -0.31
C LEU A 846 -14.21 -17.08 -1.71
N GLU A 847 -14.98 -17.79 -2.53
CA GLU A 847 -15.41 -17.31 -3.86
C GLU A 847 -16.29 -16.06 -3.75
N GLY A 848 -17.20 -16.01 -2.76
CA GLY A 848 -18.10 -14.88 -2.58
C GLY A 848 -17.48 -13.63 -1.96
N THR A 849 -16.34 -13.76 -1.26
CA THR A 849 -15.67 -12.67 -0.53
C THR A 849 -14.28 -12.31 -1.05
N ASN A 850 -13.75 -13.03 -2.05
CA ASN A 850 -12.40 -12.83 -2.59
C ASN A 850 -11.31 -12.78 -1.50
N MET A 851 -11.54 -13.43 -0.36
CA MET A 851 -10.56 -13.52 0.72
C MET A 851 -9.66 -14.73 0.53
N ASN A 852 -8.43 -14.63 1.02
CA ASN A 852 -7.53 -15.78 1.08
C ASN A 852 -7.58 -16.44 2.47
N ASN A 853 -7.46 -17.76 2.50
CA ASN A 853 -7.41 -18.51 3.75
C ASN A 853 -5.97 -18.57 4.29
N LEU A 854 -5.76 -18.05 5.49
CA LEU A 854 -4.45 -18.00 6.16
C LEU A 854 -4.17 -19.24 7.02
N THR A 855 -5.11 -20.15 7.18
CA THR A 855 -4.98 -21.33 8.06
C THR A 855 -4.76 -22.59 7.23
N PRO A 856 -3.51 -22.91 6.83
CA PRO A 856 -3.20 -24.15 6.13
C PRO A 856 -3.39 -25.32 7.11
N GLY A 857 -4.30 -26.24 6.79
CA GLY A 857 -4.59 -27.40 7.64
C GLY A 857 -6.00 -27.48 8.20
N ALA A 858 -6.81 -26.41 8.09
CA ALA A 858 -8.23 -26.47 8.47
C ALA A 858 -9.05 -27.48 7.62
N VAL A 859 -8.44 -28.09 6.60
CA VAL A 859 -9.08 -28.96 5.60
C VAL A 859 -8.28 -30.23 5.31
N ILE A 860 -7.33 -30.63 6.16
CA ILE A 860 -6.57 -31.89 5.96
C ILE A 860 -7.11 -32.96 6.91
N GLY A 861 -8.17 -33.68 6.51
CA GLY A 861 -8.69 -34.84 7.26
C GLY A 861 -10.21 -35.07 7.19
N GLU A 862 -10.65 -36.16 7.83
CA GLU A 862 -12.07 -36.54 8.03
C GLU A 862 -12.92 -35.38 8.57
N GLU A 863 -14.22 -35.38 8.25
CA GLU A 863 -15.18 -34.30 8.59
C GLU A 863 -15.09 -33.87 10.07
N CYS A 864 -14.37 -32.78 10.35
CA CYS A 864 -14.38 -32.14 11.65
C CYS A 864 -15.78 -31.57 11.94
N GLN A 865 -16.27 -31.73 13.16
CA GLN A 865 -17.55 -31.13 13.60
C GLN A 865 -17.46 -29.60 13.76
N PHE A 866 -16.25 -29.07 13.92
CA PHE A 866 -15.96 -27.65 14.13
C PHE A 866 -14.88 -27.20 13.14
N LEU A 867 -15.05 -26.01 12.56
CA LEU A 867 -14.09 -25.36 11.68
C LEU A 867 -13.84 -23.94 12.15
N SER A 868 -12.57 -23.62 12.39
CA SER A 868 -12.08 -22.27 12.68
C SER A 868 -11.04 -21.87 11.63
N ALA A 869 -11.25 -20.76 10.94
CA ALA A 869 -10.35 -20.29 9.88
C ALA A 869 -10.18 -18.76 9.92
N ASN A 870 -8.95 -18.31 9.78
CA ASN A 870 -8.61 -16.90 9.60
C ASN A 870 -8.50 -16.58 8.11
N LEU A 871 -9.20 -15.54 7.67
CA LEU A 871 -9.25 -15.07 6.29
C LEU A 871 -8.73 -13.63 6.21
N TYR A 872 -8.13 -13.28 5.07
CA TYR A 872 -7.58 -11.95 4.84
C TYR A 872 -7.70 -11.50 3.38
N SER A 873 -7.94 -10.20 3.21
CA SER A 873 -7.99 -9.54 1.91
C SER A 873 -7.55 -8.09 2.03
N ARG A 874 -7.22 -7.48 0.90
CA ARG A 874 -6.84 -6.07 0.80
C ARG A 874 -7.62 -5.39 -0.31
N SER A 875 -8.15 -4.20 -0.03
CA SER A 875 -8.83 -3.39 -1.03
C SER A 875 -7.82 -2.72 -1.97
N SER A 876 -8.28 -2.36 -3.18
CA SER A 876 -7.50 -1.58 -4.14
C SER A 876 -7.13 -0.18 -3.62
N PHE A 877 -7.79 0.27 -2.55
CA PHE A 877 -7.49 1.51 -1.82
C PHE A 877 -6.43 1.31 -0.72
N GLY A 878 -5.90 0.10 -0.56
CA GLY A 878 -4.90 -0.23 0.45
C GLY A 878 -5.47 -0.47 1.85
N GLU A 879 -6.78 -0.68 1.97
CA GLU A 879 -7.42 -1.01 3.25
C GLU A 879 -7.40 -2.51 3.49
N ASP A 880 -7.08 -2.91 4.71
CA ASP A 880 -6.99 -4.31 5.12
C ASP A 880 -8.33 -4.79 5.73
N ALA A 881 -8.77 -5.98 5.32
CA ALA A 881 -9.95 -6.64 5.87
C ALA A 881 -9.61 -8.05 6.36
N LEU A 882 -9.84 -8.28 7.66
CA LEU A 882 -9.61 -9.54 8.34
C LEU A 882 -10.94 -10.19 8.65
N ALA A 883 -11.04 -11.50 8.50
CA ALA A 883 -12.19 -12.25 8.99
C ALA A 883 -11.76 -13.48 9.78
N ASN A 884 -12.51 -13.79 10.83
CA ASN A 884 -12.38 -15.02 11.61
C ASN A 884 -13.71 -15.77 11.49
N LEU A 885 -13.63 -16.95 10.88
CA LEU A 885 -14.74 -17.87 10.68
C LEU A 885 -14.72 -18.91 11.80
N CYS A 886 -15.83 -19.06 12.51
CA CYS A 886 -16.04 -20.15 13.47
C CYS A 886 -17.41 -20.79 13.20
N ILE A 887 -17.42 -22.01 12.67
CA ILE A 887 -18.64 -22.75 12.31
C ILE A 887 -18.61 -24.17 12.87
N GLU A 888 -19.77 -24.67 13.23
CA GLU A 888 -20.00 -26.01 13.77
C GLU A 888 -21.15 -26.68 13.00
N LYS A 889 -21.09 -28.01 12.86
CA LYS A 889 -22.17 -28.82 12.33
C LYS A 889 -23.07 -29.25 13.50
N SER A 890 -24.29 -28.71 13.56
CA SER A 890 -25.24 -29.05 14.62
C SER A 890 -25.76 -30.48 14.48
N ALA A 891 -26.19 -31.09 15.57
CA ALA A 891 -26.69 -32.47 15.61
C ALA A 891 -27.90 -32.72 14.68
N ASP A 892 -28.68 -31.67 14.38
CA ASP A 892 -29.86 -31.70 13.49
C ASP A 892 -29.51 -31.53 12.00
N GLY A 893 -28.22 -31.40 11.64
CA GLY A 893 -27.73 -31.26 10.27
C GLY A 893 -27.38 -29.85 9.75
N PRO A 894 -27.89 -28.70 10.27
CA PRO A 894 -27.49 -27.40 9.75
C PRO A 894 -26.14 -26.95 10.32
N ILE A 895 -25.38 -26.23 9.50
CA ILE A 895 -24.15 -25.55 9.89
C ILE A 895 -24.55 -24.25 10.60
N VAL A 896 -24.08 -24.09 11.84
CA VAL A 896 -24.32 -22.92 12.69
C VAL A 896 -22.97 -22.30 13.04
N GLY A 897 -22.89 -20.98 13.13
CA GLY A 897 -21.66 -20.35 13.58
C GLY A 897 -21.68 -18.84 13.48
N HIS A 898 -20.49 -18.25 13.59
CA HIS A 898 -20.27 -16.82 13.49
C HIS A 898 -19.07 -16.49 12.62
N VAL A 899 -19.21 -15.48 11.77
CA VAL A 899 -18.08 -14.82 11.09
C VAL A 899 -17.88 -13.46 11.74
N ARG A 900 -16.67 -13.20 12.21
CA ARG A 900 -16.28 -11.89 12.76
C ARG A 900 -15.37 -11.21 11.74
N ILE A 901 -15.78 -10.07 11.22
CA ILE A 901 -15.02 -9.31 10.24
C ILE A 901 -14.52 -8.04 10.92
N ARG A 902 -13.23 -7.74 10.79
CA ARG A 902 -12.60 -6.53 11.29
C ARG A 902 -11.89 -5.78 10.18
N SER A 903 -12.04 -4.47 10.19
CA SER A 903 -11.33 -3.56 9.28
C SER A 903 -11.10 -2.20 9.93
N LYS A 904 -10.25 -1.39 9.31
CA LYS A 904 -10.05 0.01 9.68
C LYS A 904 -11.24 0.89 9.27
N GLY A 905 -11.85 0.59 8.13
CA GLY A 905 -13.04 1.29 7.61
C GLY A 905 -14.34 0.63 8.08
N GLN A 906 -15.28 1.43 8.58
CA GLN A 906 -16.61 0.95 8.99
C GLN A 906 -17.38 0.37 7.79
N GLY A 907 -17.39 1.07 6.66
CA GLY A 907 -18.20 0.67 5.50
C GLY A 907 -17.70 -0.63 4.85
N LEU A 908 -16.39 -0.86 4.81
CA LEU A 908 -15.79 -2.13 4.36
C LEU A 908 -16.21 -3.30 5.26
N ALA A 909 -16.17 -3.15 6.59
CA ALA A 909 -16.56 -4.21 7.54
C ALA A 909 -18.07 -4.54 7.49
N LEU A 910 -18.92 -3.53 7.30
CA LEU A 910 -20.37 -3.71 7.16
C LEU A 910 -20.72 -4.36 5.81
N SER A 911 -20.17 -3.83 4.71
CA SER A 911 -20.47 -4.30 3.35
C SER A 911 -20.03 -5.75 3.12
N LEU A 912 -18.84 -6.12 3.62
CA LEU A 912 -18.41 -7.52 3.62
C LEU A 912 -19.33 -8.39 4.46
N GLY A 913 -19.79 -7.91 5.61
CA GLY A 913 -20.74 -8.63 6.45
C GLY A 913 -22.09 -8.86 5.78
N ASP A 914 -22.61 -7.88 5.05
CA ASP A 914 -23.83 -8.00 4.26
C ASP A 914 -23.68 -9.04 3.16
N LYS A 915 -22.51 -9.11 2.52
CA LYS A 915 -22.21 -10.15 1.53
C LYS A 915 -22.16 -11.55 2.15
N VAL A 916 -21.50 -11.71 3.29
CA VAL A 916 -21.47 -12.97 4.05
C VAL A 916 -22.88 -13.38 4.49
N ALA A 917 -23.70 -12.43 4.93
CA ALA A 917 -25.09 -12.69 5.27
C ALA A 917 -25.93 -13.09 4.05
N ALA A 918 -25.68 -12.48 2.88
CA ALA A 918 -26.33 -12.83 1.62
C ALA A 918 -25.96 -14.25 1.17
N ILE A 919 -24.69 -14.65 1.29
CA ILE A 919 -24.22 -16.02 1.00
C ILE A 919 -24.97 -17.01 1.90
N ALA A 920 -24.98 -16.79 3.22
CA ALA A 920 -25.69 -17.66 4.17
C ALA A 920 -27.20 -17.79 3.86
N ARG A 921 -27.86 -16.72 3.39
CA ARG A 921 -29.29 -16.74 3.01
C ARG A 921 -29.54 -17.44 1.68
N LYS A 922 -28.68 -17.24 0.68
CA LYS A 922 -28.81 -17.84 -0.66
C LYS A 922 -28.84 -19.37 -0.57
N THR A 923 -28.01 -19.93 0.30
CA THR A 923 -27.93 -21.35 0.58
C THR A 923 -29.18 -21.91 1.28
N SER A 924 -29.88 -21.07 2.05
CA SER A 924 -31.14 -21.44 2.70
C SER A 924 -32.34 -21.48 1.74
N GLN A 925 -32.36 -20.63 0.70
CA GLN A 925 -33.48 -20.54 -0.25
C GLN A 925 -33.43 -21.58 -1.39
N ALA A 926 -32.23 -22.02 -1.79
CA ALA A 926 -32.05 -23.02 -2.86
C ALA A 926 -32.77 -24.36 -2.55
N VAL A 927 -32.84 -24.75 -1.28
CA VAL A 927 -33.50 -25.99 -0.83
C VAL A 927 -35.03 -25.87 -0.84
N VAL A 928 -35.59 -24.69 -0.55
CA VAL A 928 -37.06 -24.48 -0.57
C VAL A 928 -37.60 -24.58 -2.00
N ALA A 929 -36.85 -24.08 -2.99
CA ALA A 929 -37.20 -24.23 -4.39
C ALA A 929 -37.13 -25.70 -4.87
N GLN A 930 -36.16 -26.49 -4.39
CA GLN A 930 -36.06 -27.92 -4.68
C GLN A 930 -37.14 -28.77 -3.98
N GLN A 931 -37.54 -28.42 -2.75
CA GLN A 931 -38.64 -29.10 -2.04
C GLN A 931 -40.01 -28.76 -2.64
N ALA A 932 -40.22 -27.53 -3.12
CA ALA A 932 -41.43 -27.15 -3.85
C ALA A 932 -41.55 -27.87 -5.22
N ALA A 933 -40.43 -28.15 -5.88
CA ALA A 933 -40.40 -28.91 -7.15
C ALA A 933 -40.62 -30.43 -6.98
N GLY A 934 -40.45 -30.98 -5.77
CA GLY A 934 -40.71 -32.39 -5.45
C GLY A 934 -42.20 -32.73 -5.24
N GLY A 935 -43.07 -31.73 -5.17
CA GLY A 935 -44.47 -31.85 -4.79
C GLY A 935 -45.48 -31.75 -5.92
N SER A 936 -45.18 -32.13 -7.17
CA SER A 936 -46.23 -32.35 -8.17
C SER A 936 -45.77 -33.19 -9.36
N ARG A 937 -46.03 -34.51 -9.30
CA ARG A 937 -46.04 -35.38 -10.49
C ARG A 937 -47.29 -36.24 -10.47
N ARG A 938 -48.36 -35.77 -11.11
CA ARG A 938 -49.33 -36.62 -11.81
C ARG A 938 -49.77 -36.00 -13.14
N VAL A 939 -49.25 -36.63 -14.19
CA VAL A 939 -49.89 -36.98 -15.48
C VAL A 939 -50.57 -35.87 -16.29
N GLY A 940 -50.06 -35.65 -17.51
CA GLY A 940 -50.84 -35.04 -18.58
C GLY A 940 -49.98 -34.44 -19.70
N VAL A 941 -49.57 -35.28 -20.64
CA VAL A 941 -48.99 -34.89 -21.94
C VAL A 941 -49.93 -33.87 -22.63
N TRP A 942 -49.39 -32.84 -23.30
CA TRP A 942 -49.68 -32.48 -24.70
C TRP A 942 -48.99 -31.16 -25.09
N SER A 943 -48.82 -31.04 -26.40
CA SER A 943 -47.90 -30.24 -27.19
C SER A 943 -48.26 -28.77 -27.36
N SER A 944 -47.22 -27.97 -27.59
CA SER A 944 -47.08 -26.96 -28.66
C SER A 944 -47.97 -25.70 -28.67
N VAL A 945 -47.27 -24.60 -28.98
CA VAL A 945 -47.73 -23.36 -29.64
C VAL A 945 -48.34 -22.28 -28.73
N LEU A 946 -47.69 -21.12 -28.75
CA LEU A 946 -48.15 -19.77 -28.37
C LEU A 946 -49.64 -19.54 -28.70
N PRO A 947 -50.41 -18.74 -27.91
CA PRO A 947 -50.43 -17.29 -28.17
C PRO A 947 -50.76 -16.37 -26.95
N ARG A 948 -50.67 -15.06 -27.24
CA ARG A 948 -51.08 -13.86 -26.49
C ARG A 948 -52.45 -13.95 -25.76
N PRO A 949 -52.72 -13.04 -24.81
CA PRO A 949 -53.75 -12.00 -25.04
C PRO A 949 -53.29 -10.62 -24.52
N VAL A 950 -53.45 -9.50 -25.23
CA VAL A 950 -54.66 -8.70 -25.50
C VAL A 950 -55.39 -8.22 -24.24
N SER A 951 -55.41 -6.89 -24.15
CA SER A 951 -56.02 -5.93 -23.23
C SER A 951 -57.52 -6.09 -22.96
N TYR A 952 -58.01 -5.54 -21.83
CA TYR A 952 -58.87 -4.33 -21.77
C TYR A 952 -59.59 -4.15 -20.41
N PHE A 953 -60.05 -2.90 -20.19
CA PHE A 953 -61.01 -2.36 -19.19
C PHE A 953 -60.42 -1.98 -17.81
N THR A 954 -60.03 -0.71 -17.57
CA THR A 954 -60.80 0.55 -17.33
C THR A 954 -61.34 0.72 -15.91
N ASP A 955 -61.18 1.96 -15.45
CA ASP A 955 -62.05 2.75 -14.58
C ASP A 955 -61.79 2.86 -13.06
N THR A 956 -61.53 4.14 -12.73
CA THR A 956 -62.11 4.96 -11.64
C THR A 956 -61.41 5.07 -10.29
N LEU A 957 -61.10 6.35 -9.99
CA LEU A 957 -60.74 6.93 -8.70
C LEU A 957 -61.82 6.71 -7.62
N SER A 958 -61.42 6.51 -6.35
CA SER A 958 -61.51 7.56 -5.30
C SER A 958 -61.26 7.03 -3.87
N VAL A 959 -60.34 7.71 -3.16
CA VAL A 959 -60.42 8.26 -1.78
C VAL A 959 -61.13 7.45 -0.66
N ALA A 960 -60.38 7.15 0.42
CA ALA A 960 -60.66 7.52 1.85
C ALA A 960 -60.22 6.47 2.89
N SER A 961 -59.15 6.79 3.62
CA SER A 961 -59.05 6.97 5.09
C SER A 961 -59.85 6.12 6.11
N ILE A 962 -59.11 5.76 7.17
CA ILE A 962 -59.48 5.60 8.62
C ILE A 962 -59.58 4.16 9.17
N ALA A 963 -58.80 3.96 10.27
CA ALA A 963 -58.60 2.83 11.19
C ALA A 963 -59.88 2.46 12.03
N PRO A 964 -59.88 1.72 13.18
CA PRO A 964 -58.81 1.06 13.98
C PRO A 964 -59.19 -0.29 14.69
N ALA A 965 -58.31 -0.73 15.62
CA ALA A 965 -58.54 -1.58 16.83
C ALA A 965 -58.82 -3.09 16.60
N GLY A 966 -58.51 -4.05 17.48
CA GLY A 966 -58.03 -4.16 18.88
C GLY A 966 -58.14 -5.65 19.25
N THR A 967 -57.16 -6.25 19.93
CA THR A 967 -57.15 -6.63 21.38
C THR A 967 -57.33 -8.13 21.67
N HIS A 968 -56.63 -8.53 22.75
CA HIS A 968 -56.74 -9.72 23.61
C HIS A 968 -56.16 -11.07 23.15
N GLU A 969 -55.73 -11.97 24.02
CA GLU A 969 -55.04 -12.01 25.33
C GLU A 969 -55.13 -13.48 25.80
N LEU A 970 -54.23 -13.86 26.72
CA LEU A 970 -54.44 -14.85 27.79
C LEU A 970 -54.41 -16.37 27.49
N ALA A 971 -53.32 -16.97 28.01
CA ALA A 971 -53.32 -17.76 29.26
C ALA A 971 -53.20 -19.30 29.22
N ALA A 972 -52.07 -19.72 29.80
CA ALA A 972 -51.97 -20.54 31.01
C ALA A 972 -52.11 -22.09 30.95
N ALA A 973 -50.93 -22.71 31.16
CA ALA A 973 -50.55 -23.45 32.38
C ALA A 973 -50.96 -24.92 32.63
N GLY A 974 -49.92 -25.70 32.97
CA GLY A 974 -49.92 -26.79 33.95
C GLY A 974 -49.46 -28.14 33.38
N LEU A 975 -48.66 -28.99 34.02
CA LEU A 975 -47.84 -28.97 35.25
C LEU A 975 -47.15 -30.37 35.34
N LYS A 976 -45.91 -30.42 35.87
CA LYS A 976 -45.24 -31.55 36.59
C LYS A 976 -44.81 -32.80 35.79
N HIS A 977 -43.70 -33.50 36.07
CA HIS A 977 -42.43 -33.29 36.79
C HIS A 977 -41.64 -34.60 36.57
N ALA A 978 -40.35 -34.54 36.21
CA ALA A 978 -39.36 -35.56 36.54
C ALA A 978 -37.95 -34.92 36.45
N HIS A 979 -37.23 -34.91 37.56
CA HIS A 979 -35.89 -34.35 37.73
C HIS A 979 -34.80 -35.34 37.30
N CYS A 980 -33.83 -34.88 36.52
CA CYS A 980 -32.43 -35.35 36.52
C CYS A 980 -31.51 -34.11 36.60
N PHE A 981 -30.56 -34.18 37.52
CA PHE A 981 -29.64 -33.14 37.99
C PHE A 981 -28.48 -32.86 37.03
N PHE A 982 -28.02 -31.59 36.93
CA PHE A 982 -26.65 -31.15 37.26
C PHE A 982 -26.61 -29.59 37.42
N HIS A 983 -25.89 -29.15 38.45
CA HIS A 983 -25.93 -27.85 39.17
C HIS A 983 -25.49 -26.58 38.43
N PRO A 984 -26.06 -25.41 38.81
CA PRO A 984 -25.29 -24.18 39.02
C PRO A 984 -25.66 -23.45 40.35
N ILE A 985 -24.66 -22.84 41.02
CA ILE A 985 -24.75 -21.95 42.22
C ILE A 985 -25.18 -22.61 43.55
N ASP A 986 -24.37 -22.39 44.60
CA ASP A 986 -24.70 -21.88 45.96
C ASP A 986 -23.35 -21.59 46.64
N ALA A 987 -22.93 -20.38 47.05
CA ALA A 987 -23.54 -19.20 47.67
C ALA A 987 -24.03 -19.45 49.09
N ASP A 988 -23.28 -18.92 50.07
CA ASP A 988 -23.81 -18.62 51.40
C ASP A 988 -24.38 -17.19 51.40
N SER A 989 -25.53 -17.08 52.03
CA SER A 989 -26.45 -15.94 52.23
C SER A 989 -25.81 -14.69 52.88
N GLY A 990 -26.33 -13.45 52.82
CA GLY A 990 -27.56 -12.88 52.27
C GLY A 990 -27.95 -11.58 53.03
N ALA A 991 -28.34 -10.51 52.31
CA ALA A 991 -29.28 -9.44 52.73
C ALA A 991 -29.40 -8.39 51.60
N ARG A 992 -30.51 -8.38 50.83
CA ARG A 992 -31.62 -7.39 50.89
C ARG A 992 -31.14 -5.93 50.73
N SER A 993 -31.65 -5.08 49.83
CA SER A 993 -33.04 -4.83 49.42
C SER A 993 -33.06 -3.74 48.34
N ALA A 994 -34.03 -3.80 47.41
CA ALA A 994 -34.83 -2.68 46.84
C ALA A 994 -34.08 -1.53 46.09
N LEU A 995 -34.60 -0.75 45.12
CA LEU A 995 -35.93 -0.34 44.70
C LEU A 995 -35.84 0.16 43.22
N VAL A 996 -36.90 -0.10 42.44
CA VAL A 996 -37.67 0.87 41.62
C VAL A 996 -36.92 1.99 40.87
N TRP A 997 -37.09 1.94 39.53
CA TRP A 997 -36.95 3.07 38.60
C TRP A 997 -38.02 4.14 38.87
N GLN A 998 -37.59 5.40 38.97
CA GLN A 998 -38.47 6.56 38.97
C GLN A 998 -38.03 7.56 37.89
N GLN A 999 -39.04 8.11 37.24
CA GLN A 999 -39.01 8.90 36.01
C GLN A 999 -39.20 10.41 36.35
N VAL A 1000 -38.95 11.28 35.36
CA VAL A 1000 -39.48 12.69 35.22
C VAL A 1000 -38.67 13.81 35.94
N PRO A 1001 -38.74 15.12 35.58
CA PRO A 1001 -38.61 15.86 34.29
C PRO A 1001 -37.63 17.07 34.37
N GLY A 1002 -37.49 17.83 33.27
CA GLY A 1002 -36.77 19.11 33.23
C GLY A 1002 -37.54 20.36 33.69
N THR A 1003 -36.82 21.50 33.79
CA THR A 1003 -37.15 22.91 33.44
C THR A 1003 -36.16 23.87 34.13
N GLY A 1004 -35.76 24.96 33.43
CA GLY A 1004 -34.79 26.01 33.88
C GLY A 1004 -35.35 26.95 34.98
N PRO A 1005 -34.74 28.13 35.32
CA PRO A 1005 -34.25 29.18 34.38
C PRO A 1005 -33.00 30.02 34.84
N GLY A 1006 -32.49 30.91 33.94
CA GLY A 1006 -31.82 32.25 34.13
C GLY A 1006 -30.67 32.44 35.16
N VAL A 1007 -29.67 33.35 35.05
CA VAL A 1007 -29.50 34.67 34.42
C VAL A 1007 -27.99 35.05 34.43
N CYS A 1008 -27.56 35.79 33.39
CA CYS A 1008 -26.44 36.76 33.18
C CYS A 1008 -25.37 37.03 34.27
N ASN A 1009 -24.09 37.38 33.98
CA ASN A 1009 -23.60 38.47 33.10
C ASN A 1009 -22.05 38.46 32.89
N ASP A 1010 -21.58 38.96 31.72
CA ASP A 1010 -20.36 39.76 31.38
C ASP A 1010 -18.95 39.34 31.91
N SER A 1011 -17.84 39.26 31.14
CA SER A 1011 -17.39 40.00 29.95
C SER A 1011 -16.01 39.50 29.45
N VAL A 1012 -15.62 39.95 28.24
CA VAL A 1012 -14.24 40.16 27.70
C VAL A 1012 -13.69 39.19 26.62
N PHE A 1013 -13.87 39.63 25.37
CA PHE A 1013 -12.95 39.70 24.21
C PHE A 1013 -12.25 38.46 23.61
N GLY A 1014 -12.43 38.31 22.29
CA GLY A 1014 -11.33 38.04 21.35
C GLY A 1014 -11.50 36.84 20.42
N GLY A 1015 -12.10 37.03 19.23
CA GLY A 1015 -12.17 36.03 18.17
C GLY A 1015 -11.00 36.07 17.18
N LEU A 1016 -10.83 34.96 16.44
CA LEU A 1016 -10.36 34.77 15.04
C LEU A 1016 -9.81 33.34 14.92
N GLN A 1017 -10.56 32.36 14.39
CA GLN A 1017 -10.76 32.00 12.97
C GLN A 1017 -9.48 31.59 12.19
N HIS A 1018 -9.61 30.40 11.58
CA HIS A 1018 -8.90 29.84 10.41
C HIS A 1018 -7.49 29.25 10.56
N VAL A 1019 -7.41 27.91 10.56
CA VAL A 1019 -6.56 27.17 9.60
C VAL A 1019 -7.34 25.97 9.07
N GLY A 1020 -7.79 26.07 7.83
CA GLY A 1020 -8.32 24.95 7.05
C GLY A 1020 -7.24 24.37 6.14
N ARG A 1021 -7.38 23.07 5.87
CA ARG A 1021 -7.02 22.32 4.65
C ARG A 1021 -5.65 22.59 4.00
N LYS A 1022 -4.80 21.55 3.96
CA LYS A 1022 -4.06 21.12 2.75
C LYS A 1022 -3.39 19.76 3.00
N LEU A 1023 -4.07 18.69 2.57
CA LEU A 1023 -3.45 17.43 2.18
C LEU A 1023 -4.05 17.05 0.83
N LEU A 1024 -3.24 17.07 -0.22
CA LEU A 1024 -3.52 16.43 -1.50
C LEU A 1024 -2.16 16.20 -2.18
N CYS A 1025 -1.74 14.95 -2.16
CA CYS A 1025 -0.72 14.39 -3.04
C CYS A 1025 -1.30 14.30 -4.46
N LEU A 1026 -0.51 14.69 -5.46
CA LEU A 1026 -0.73 14.31 -6.85
C LEU A 1026 0.60 13.82 -7.42
N GLY A 1027 0.57 12.59 -7.91
CA GLY A 1027 1.65 11.96 -8.65
C GLY A 1027 1.91 12.63 -10.00
N HIS A 1028 3.12 12.41 -10.46
CA HIS A 1028 3.75 12.96 -11.64
C HIS A 1028 3.05 12.58 -12.96
N VAL A 1029 2.82 13.58 -13.80
CA VAL A 1029 2.95 13.47 -15.26
C VAL A 1029 4.10 14.39 -15.64
N HIS A 1030 5.24 13.82 -16.03
CA HIS A 1030 6.39 14.55 -16.52
C HIS A 1030 6.09 15.12 -17.92
N VAL A 1031 5.75 16.41 -17.99
CA VAL A 1031 5.99 17.23 -19.17
C VAL A 1031 7.12 18.19 -18.81
N VAL A 1032 8.31 17.89 -19.30
CA VAL A 1032 9.51 18.72 -19.10
C VAL A 1032 9.35 20.03 -19.88
N VAL A 1033 8.92 21.09 -19.20
CA VAL A 1033 9.12 22.47 -19.67
C VAL A 1033 10.26 23.07 -18.85
N VAL A 1034 11.43 23.15 -19.48
CA VAL A 1034 12.63 23.77 -18.93
C VAL A 1034 12.38 25.26 -18.67
N SER A 1035 12.47 25.69 -17.41
CA SER A 1035 12.64 27.10 -17.07
C SER A 1035 13.66 27.26 -15.95
N GLU A 1036 14.90 27.58 -16.32
CA GLU A 1036 15.94 27.96 -15.38
C GLU A 1036 16.37 29.43 -15.55
N THR A 1037 16.69 30.01 -14.38
CA THR A 1037 17.50 31.20 -14.03
C THR A 1037 16.83 32.58 -13.92
N LEU A 1038 16.90 33.17 -12.70
CA LEU A 1038 17.93 34.19 -12.35
C LEU A 1038 17.87 34.62 -10.87
N ARG A 1039 18.96 34.37 -10.13
CA ARG A 1039 19.37 35.11 -8.93
C ARG A 1039 19.97 36.46 -9.35
N GLY A 1040 19.60 37.55 -8.69
CA GLY A 1040 20.22 38.86 -8.83
C GLY A 1040 20.31 39.57 -7.48
N ARG A 1041 21.55 39.87 -7.05
CA ARG A 1041 21.93 40.67 -5.87
C ARG A 1041 21.43 42.13 -5.99
N VAL A 1042 21.17 42.77 -4.85
CA VAL A 1042 21.22 44.24 -4.69
C VAL A 1042 22.01 44.55 -3.38
N PRO A 1043 22.90 45.58 -3.36
CA PRO A 1043 23.82 45.84 -2.24
C PRO A 1043 23.36 46.97 -1.28
N GLY A 1044 23.83 46.88 -0.03
CA GLY A 1044 24.35 47.98 0.81
C GLY A 1044 23.36 48.89 1.55
N ALA A 1045 23.38 48.87 2.90
CA ALA A 1045 23.87 49.98 3.75
C ALA A 1045 23.54 49.80 5.25
N ARG A 1046 24.60 50.00 6.06
CA ARG A 1046 24.66 50.46 7.47
C ARG A 1046 24.16 49.55 8.62
N ARG A 1047 25.15 49.00 9.35
CA ARG A 1047 25.10 48.71 10.78
C ARG A 1047 25.88 49.78 11.54
N ASP A 1048 25.29 50.31 12.61
CA ASP A 1048 25.97 51.01 13.67
C ASP A 1048 26.38 50.04 14.79
N GLY A 1049 27.60 50.22 15.30
CA GLY A 1049 27.83 50.36 16.74
C GLY A 1049 27.95 49.14 17.66
N GLN A 1050 29.21 48.83 18.00
CA GLN A 1050 29.74 48.67 19.37
C GLN A 1050 29.80 47.30 20.09
N HIS A 1051 31.08 46.95 20.35
CA HIS A 1051 31.71 46.46 21.59
C HIS A 1051 31.69 44.98 22.01
N GLY A 1052 32.91 44.43 22.18
CA GLY A 1052 33.23 43.50 23.28
C GLY A 1052 34.16 42.33 22.94
N VAL A 1053 35.47 42.51 23.13
CA VAL A 1053 36.55 41.48 23.20
C VAL A 1053 37.02 41.44 24.68
N PRO A 1054 37.42 40.30 25.31
CA PRO A 1054 38.83 39.81 25.33
C PRO A 1054 38.98 38.26 25.19
N VAL A 1055 39.90 37.71 24.41
CA VAL A 1055 41.36 37.45 24.61
C VAL A 1055 41.69 36.28 25.56
N GLY A 1056 42.47 35.32 25.03
CA GLY A 1056 43.20 34.30 25.81
C GLY A 1056 43.88 33.21 24.95
N ASN A 1057 45.05 33.51 24.38
CA ASN A 1057 46.05 32.58 23.80
C ASN A 1057 46.65 31.64 24.90
N PRO A 1058 47.50 30.59 24.65
CA PRO A 1058 48.65 30.60 23.69
C PRO A 1058 49.16 29.27 23.03
N HIS A 1059 50.04 29.45 22.03
CA HIS A 1059 51.31 28.74 21.65
C HIS A 1059 51.31 27.21 21.36
N SER A 1060 51.54 26.72 20.12
CA SER A 1060 52.79 26.63 19.28
C SER A 1060 53.69 25.44 19.68
N ASP A 1061 54.21 24.58 18.79
CA ASP A 1061 55.22 24.84 17.74
C ASP A 1061 55.27 23.76 16.62
N ASP A 1062 55.58 24.23 15.41
CA ASP A 1062 56.10 23.55 14.19
C ASP A 1062 57.62 23.21 14.36
N PRO A 1063 58.42 22.60 13.43
CA PRO A 1063 58.42 22.79 11.96
C PRO A 1063 58.94 21.61 11.07
N LEU A 1064 58.96 21.79 9.72
CA LEU A 1064 60.17 21.72 8.86
C LEU A 1064 59.87 21.88 7.33
N LEU A 1065 60.51 22.91 6.75
CA LEU A 1065 61.23 23.00 5.45
C LEU A 1065 60.52 23.02 4.06
N GLN A 1066 60.45 24.24 3.53
CA GLN A 1066 61.18 24.79 2.34
C GLN A 1066 60.84 24.41 0.87
N SER A 1067 60.39 25.46 0.17
CA SER A 1067 60.95 26.13 -1.03
C SER A 1067 60.53 25.71 -2.46
N ASP A 1068 59.79 26.66 -3.07
CA ASP A 1068 60.05 27.38 -4.34
C ASP A 1068 59.77 26.74 -5.74
N LEU A 1069 58.69 27.23 -6.38
CA LEU A 1069 58.54 28.00 -7.66
C LEU A 1069 59.55 27.79 -8.82
N PRO A 1070 59.26 28.16 -10.10
CA PRO A 1070 58.21 29.08 -10.66
C PRO A 1070 57.37 28.48 -11.83
N ALA A 1071 56.12 28.88 -12.09
CA ALA A 1071 55.56 30.11 -12.71
C ALA A 1071 55.87 30.31 -14.23
N VAL A 1072 54.86 30.13 -15.09
CA VAL A 1072 54.15 31.14 -15.91
C VAL A 1072 52.71 30.65 -16.14
#